data_AF-A0A2A5A802-F1
#
_entry.id   AF-A0A2A5A802-F1
#
_cell.length_a   1.000
_cell.length_b   1.000
_cell.length_c   1.000
_cell.angle_alpha   90.00
_cell.angle_beta   90.00
_cell.angle_gamma   90.00
#
_symmetry.space_group_name_H-M   'P 1'
#
loop_
_entity.id
_entity.type
_entity.pdbx_description
1 polymer ?
#
loop_
_entity_poly.entity_id
_entity_poly.type
_entity_poly.pdbx_seq_one_letter_code
_entity_poly.pdbx_strand_id
1 'polypeptide(L)'
;MTTFRSILRKLAVSSACTLMCLSNINAEINENFSTYDELIQKRDTLNWFSQSKNQDLFKELVLGMDEKTAGYLQNNIYGDYKNEILANYKLKQEELNHSILQDIFEDESALKTLLEKVQNSDEAFQSSFIDLLKFIEKSLKFQAMDHPIDGLSEFVKLRLEVEKNSKNINHLEQLNDFYSSMDKMDIPIWWYDDKNYQILYQTKLAQSKDLNQLNLNSASAKSLSEIEGITLSQAQQLVEFRETVQTFENIREIIEILSLTEEAFDSIKSFVKVETGQSDKKKWTVMVYITASNDLERFGLSDVNEMERIGSSKDVNIVVQLDRIDGKDFHPSQAGSDFIGEGNWSKTRRYYVTKDNNPRKIQSQVLEEIDSVDMGDPKSLSDFAKFSVDKYPAEKYMLVIWNHGAGWPGIAYDDESGNGISMPQLLNSISDISNHLSETQNKSKLDIVNMDACLMAMLEVGYQLKDHVNFLVGSQEVEPGAGMPYGDYLGPLVNHPEMNANALSRNMVDKFVKSYTTKGSQSNRHWGGSSVTQSVLDLSKITPVKESLDLLADLLIEEESAWKSLILGYNYGVIDSKRYATESFTDLFDFMDQILKNNEMSKEIKTAARNVQLSMGVPDRIRHKTDQVVKLVRDKPGYVVWGVNDWKTPSDSVWPRGTSLYRSRYAITPFQKKEDKYVAYFSPFSRMKTRDTNKPFFANEFNYKFLDENKKKVMIVKEGKEDRTSNTIKSNSEYRITQHYKKNSPIVIEGHTQGHNRSYGMSIYLPTNPKKFDMTYKDLDFSKESSWDELISSTPIFTRKNEVLISDSVVKTFKSFQARTVIDTIKEIKGDVDLVLDSQIYEGGYRNIFQQYQKDGIIFTGRPGQDLSIDHLKEVLDAGAKVILYSPSMIKEGIYNDFFKKYLGAEYGNISEDFINEQASREISLSDGTKLKMSMSDLPTLKVNQGKSFINGENGESYGVSYKGKHQLVYLTIPFWSLEAEAQKTLMKEVFAQFE
;
A
#
# COMPACT_ATOMS: atom_id res chain seq x y z
N MET A 1 31.22 -2.72 11.78
CA MET A 1 29.95 -2.87 12.54
C MET A 1 28.85 -3.50 11.68
N THR A 2 28.68 -3.11 10.42
CA THR A 2 27.70 -3.67 9.45
C THR A 2 27.88 -5.17 9.22
N THR A 3 29.12 -5.64 9.06
CA THR A 3 29.46 -7.08 8.93
C THR A 3 29.18 -7.87 10.22
N PHE A 4 29.30 -7.24 11.39
CA PHE A 4 29.05 -7.88 12.69
C PHE A 4 27.55 -8.00 12.97
N ARG A 5 26.73 -7.03 12.53
CA ARG A 5 25.25 -7.11 12.54
C ARG A 5 24.73 -8.15 11.55
N SER A 6 25.33 -8.25 10.35
CA SER A 6 25.01 -9.28 9.36
C SER A 6 25.30 -10.70 9.87
N ILE A 7 26.42 -10.90 10.58
CA ILE A 7 26.78 -12.21 11.16
C ILE A 7 25.89 -12.58 12.36
N LEU A 8 25.52 -11.61 13.21
CA LEU A 8 24.56 -11.83 14.31
C LEU A 8 23.14 -12.13 13.78
N ARG A 9 22.71 -11.50 12.68
CA ARG A 9 21.45 -11.85 11.97
C ARG A 9 21.53 -13.21 11.29
N LYS A 10 22.66 -13.57 10.66
CA LYS A 10 22.89 -14.90 10.06
C LYS A 10 22.81 -16.05 11.08
N LEU A 11 23.31 -15.85 12.30
CA LEU A 11 23.24 -16.84 13.38
C LEU A 11 21.85 -16.92 14.03
N ALA A 12 21.04 -15.86 13.96
CA ALA A 12 19.67 -15.83 14.51
C ALA A 12 18.59 -16.31 13.50
N VAL A 13 18.79 -16.15 12.19
CA VAL A 13 17.72 -16.32 11.20
C VAL A 13 17.75 -17.67 10.47
N SER A 14 18.91 -18.30 10.28
CA SER A 14 19.02 -19.53 9.46
C SER A 14 18.75 -20.85 10.19
N SER A 15 18.78 -20.88 11.53
CA SER A 15 18.65 -22.14 12.29
C SER A 15 17.70 -22.04 13.49
N ALA A 16 17.35 -20.83 13.94
CA ALA A 16 16.42 -20.65 15.05
C ALA A 16 15.00 -20.36 14.55
N CYS A 17 14.79 -19.62 13.45
CA CYS A 17 13.43 -19.23 13.06
C CYS A 17 12.61 -20.39 12.47
N THR A 18 13.17 -21.23 11.60
CA THR A 18 12.42 -22.39 11.05
C THR A 18 12.28 -23.54 12.04
N LEU A 19 13.28 -23.78 12.90
CA LEU A 19 13.25 -24.83 13.93
C LEU A 19 12.51 -24.40 15.21
N MET A 20 12.57 -23.12 15.63
CA MET A 20 11.71 -22.59 16.68
C MET A 20 10.29 -22.36 16.19
N CYS A 21 10.04 -21.93 14.94
CA CYS A 21 8.66 -21.91 14.44
C CYS A 21 8.11 -23.33 14.34
N LEU A 22 8.82 -24.32 13.78
CA LEU A 22 8.29 -25.69 13.75
C LEU A 22 8.19 -26.36 15.14
N SER A 23 9.07 -26.03 16.10
CA SER A 23 8.95 -26.54 17.48
C SER A 23 7.89 -25.80 18.29
N ASN A 24 7.73 -24.49 18.10
CA ASN A 24 6.69 -23.69 18.74
C ASN A 24 5.33 -23.95 18.12
N ILE A 25 5.23 -24.12 16.80
CA ILE A 25 4.01 -24.55 16.11
C ILE A 25 3.61 -25.92 16.64
N ASN A 26 4.50 -26.91 16.72
CA ASN A 26 4.16 -28.21 17.32
C ASN A 26 3.82 -28.10 18.83
N ALA A 27 4.42 -27.18 19.59
CA ALA A 27 4.10 -26.97 20.99
C ALA A 27 2.73 -26.27 21.17
N GLU A 28 2.44 -25.25 20.36
CA GLU A 28 1.22 -24.42 20.36
C GLU A 28 0.03 -25.21 19.81
N ILE A 29 0.23 -26.03 18.77
CA ILE A 29 -0.73 -27.03 18.30
C ILE A 29 -1.07 -28.00 19.45
N ASN A 30 -0.05 -28.55 20.12
CA ASN A 30 -0.28 -29.45 21.25
C ASN A 30 -0.97 -28.75 22.42
N GLU A 31 -0.64 -27.49 22.70
CA GLU A 31 -1.24 -26.66 23.74
C GLU A 31 -2.72 -26.35 23.46
N ASN A 32 -3.07 -25.94 22.24
CA ASN A 32 -4.45 -25.69 21.83
C ASN A 32 -5.32 -26.93 22.01
N PHE A 33 -4.82 -28.08 21.55
CA PHE A 33 -5.54 -29.34 21.71
C PHE A 33 -5.63 -29.80 23.18
N SER A 34 -4.57 -29.64 23.98
CA SER A 34 -4.59 -30.01 25.40
C SER A 34 -5.54 -29.11 26.20
N THR A 35 -5.54 -27.81 25.89
CA THR A 35 -6.45 -26.83 26.49
C THR A 35 -7.91 -27.14 26.12
N TYR A 36 -8.15 -27.60 24.88
CA TYR A 36 -9.48 -28.04 24.46
C TYR A 36 -9.96 -29.24 25.25
N ASP A 37 -9.11 -30.26 25.42
CA ASP A 37 -9.45 -31.46 26.18
C ASP A 37 -9.76 -31.12 27.64
N GLU A 38 -8.90 -30.33 28.29
CA GLU A 38 -9.12 -29.87 29.67
C GLU A 38 -10.43 -29.05 29.82
N LEU A 39 -10.69 -28.14 28.88
CA LEU A 39 -11.91 -27.34 28.84
C LEU A 39 -13.16 -28.21 28.76
N ILE A 40 -13.14 -29.22 27.89
CA ILE A 40 -14.26 -30.14 27.70
C ILE A 40 -14.49 -30.99 28.95
N GLN A 41 -13.42 -31.52 29.54
CA GLN A 41 -13.51 -32.25 30.81
C GLN A 41 -14.12 -31.37 31.90
N LYS A 42 -13.62 -30.14 32.09
CA LYS A 42 -14.19 -29.18 33.06
C LYS A 42 -15.65 -28.83 32.78
N ARG A 43 -16.03 -28.61 31.53
CA ARG A 43 -17.42 -28.29 31.17
C ARG A 43 -18.35 -29.47 31.47
N ASP A 44 -17.94 -30.67 31.13
CA ASP A 44 -18.78 -31.85 31.21
C ASP A 44 -18.90 -32.39 32.63
N THR A 45 -17.82 -32.33 33.42
CA THR A 45 -17.84 -32.59 34.85
C THR A 45 -18.76 -31.62 35.59
N LEU A 46 -18.76 -30.34 35.23
CA LEU A 46 -19.67 -29.34 35.81
C LEU A 46 -21.14 -29.67 35.49
N ASN A 47 -21.41 -30.05 34.23
CA ASN A 47 -22.74 -30.46 33.80
C ASN A 47 -23.20 -31.77 34.48
N TRP A 48 -22.29 -32.71 34.69
CA TRP A 48 -22.55 -33.96 35.41
C TRP A 48 -22.85 -33.71 36.89
N PHE A 49 -22.02 -32.94 37.59
CA PHE A 49 -22.30 -32.59 39.00
C PHE A 49 -23.66 -31.89 39.15
N SER A 50 -24.04 -31.07 38.17
CA SER A 50 -25.30 -30.34 38.24
C SER A 50 -26.57 -31.19 38.10
N GLN A 51 -26.44 -32.49 37.82
CA GLN A 51 -27.59 -33.40 37.81
C GLN A 51 -28.11 -33.58 39.24
N SER A 52 -29.43 -33.49 39.43
CA SER A 52 -30.06 -33.62 40.75
C SER A 52 -29.70 -34.92 41.47
N LYS A 53 -29.53 -36.03 40.73
CA LYS A 53 -29.09 -37.33 41.25
C LYS A 53 -27.69 -37.35 41.87
N ASN A 54 -26.84 -36.37 41.55
CA ASN A 54 -25.44 -36.30 42.00
C ASN A 54 -25.27 -35.33 43.20
N GLN A 55 -26.34 -34.66 43.65
CA GLN A 55 -26.29 -33.70 44.75
C GLN A 55 -25.89 -34.33 46.09
N ASP A 56 -26.31 -35.57 46.36
CA ASP A 56 -25.96 -36.25 47.60
C ASP A 56 -24.48 -36.65 47.62
N LEU A 57 -23.93 -37.09 46.49
CA LEU A 57 -22.49 -37.31 46.34
C LEU A 57 -21.70 -36.01 46.55
N PHE A 58 -22.17 -34.89 45.98
CA PHE A 58 -21.53 -33.59 46.20
C PHE A 58 -21.51 -33.20 47.68
N LYS A 59 -22.64 -33.39 48.40
CA LYS A 59 -22.69 -33.16 49.86
C LYS A 59 -21.64 -33.99 50.58
N GLU A 60 -21.46 -35.25 50.19
CA GLU A 60 -20.44 -36.12 50.77
C GLU A 60 -19.02 -35.65 50.45
N LEU A 61 -18.74 -35.17 49.23
CA LEU A 61 -17.43 -34.68 48.82
C LEU A 61 -17.01 -33.40 49.55
N VAL A 62 -17.97 -32.56 49.96
CA VAL A 62 -17.69 -31.33 50.70
C VAL A 62 -17.76 -31.52 52.23
N LEU A 63 -18.09 -32.72 52.72
CA LEU A 63 -18.08 -33.01 54.16
C LEU A 63 -16.67 -32.80 54.73
N GLY A 64 -16.56 -31.92 55.71
CA GLY A 64 -15.29 -31.58 56.37
C GLY A 64 -14.54 -30.39 55.76
N MET A 65 -15.04 -29.80 54.67
CA MET A 65 -14.56 -28.50 54.17
C MET A 65 -15.09 -27.36 55.05
N ASP A 66 -14.39 -26.21 55.06
CA ASP A 66 -14.91 -25.02 55.74
C ASP A 66 -16.17 -24.49 55.03
N GLU A 67 -17.11 -23.96 55.81
CA GLU A 67 -18.44 -23.53 55.34
C GLU A 67 -18.36 -22.53 54.17
N LYS A 68 -17.32 -21.70 54.15
CA LYS A 68 -17.09 -20.72 53.08
C LYS A 68 -16.66 -21.40 51.77
N THR A 69 -15.70 -22.32 51.82
CA THR A 69 -15.25 -23.08 50.64
C THR A 69 -16.35 -24.01 50.09
N ALA A 70 -17.08 -24.71 50.97
CA ALA A 70 -18.25 -25.51 50.58
C ALA A 70 -19.34 -24.65 49.93
N GLY A 71 -19.58 -23.44 50.47
CA GLY A 71 -20.53 -22.47 49.91
C GLY A 71 -20.16 -21.98 48.51
N TYR A 72 -18.87 -21.71 48.24
CA TYR A 72 -18.42 -21.33 46.89
C TYR A 72 -18.60 -22.46 45.88
N LEU A 73 -18.15 -23.67 46.20
CA LEU A 73 -18.35 -24.85 45.34
C LEU A 73 -19.84 -25.09 45.06
N GLN A 74 -20.70 -24.92 46.07
CA GLN A 74 -22.14 -25.08 45.90
C GLN A 74 -22.73 -24.02 44.96
N ASN A 75 -22.31 -22.76 45.08
CA ASN A 75 -22.77 -21.68 44.19
C ASN A 75 -22.25 -21.82 42.75
N ASN A 76 -21.03 -22.32 42.57
CA ASN A 76 -20.41 -22.48 41.25
C ASN A 76 -20.99 -23.68 40.49
N ILE A 77 -21.39 -24.74 41.19
CA ILE A 77 -21.95 -25.96 40.59
C ILE A 77 -23.48 -25.92 40.46
N TYR A 78 -24.18 -25.35 41.44
CA TYR A 78 -25.65 -25.38 41.51
C TYR A 78 -26.31 -23.99 41.57
N GLY A 79 -25.56 -22.92 41.81
CA GLY A 79 -26.09 -21.55 41.94
C GLY A 79 -26.10 -20.77 40.61
N ASP A 80 -26.46 -19.48 40.71
CA ASP A 80 -26.64 -18.60 39.54
C ASP A 80 -25.34 -18.41 38.73
N TYR A 81 -24.18 -18.47 39.39
CA TYR A 81 -22.86 -18.29 38.78
C TYR A 81 -22.46 -19.44 37.83
N LYS A 82 -23.05 -20.63 37.99
CA LYS A 82 -22.85 -21.77 37.10
C LYS A 82 -23.10 -21.41 35.63
N ASN A 83 -24.14 -20.63 35.37
CA ASN A 83 -24.49 -20.22 34.00
C ASN A 83 -23.40 -19.32 33.39
N GLU A 84 -22.71 -18.53 34.20
CA GLU A 84 -21.58 -17.69 33.77
C GLU A 84 -20.36 -18.54 33.43
N ILE A 85 -20.05 -19.54 34.26
CA ILE A 85 -18.96 -20.50 34.01
C ILE A 85 -19.22 -21.28 32.70
N LEU A 86 -20.43 -21.82 32.51
CA LEU A 86 -20.80 -22.54 31.29
C LEU A 86 -20.76 -21.64 30.05
N ALA A 87 -21.18 -20.38 30.17
CA ALA A 87 -21.07 -19.40 29.08
C ALA A 87 -19.60 -19.09 28.74
N ASN A 88 -18.74 -18.95 29.75
CA ASN A 88 -17.30 -18.74 29.55
C ASN A 88 -16.65 -19.94 28.85
N TYR A 89 -16.96 -21.16 29.29
CA TYR A 89 -16.44 -22.38 28.66
C TYR A 89 -16.87 -22.51 27.20
N LYS A 90 -18.13 -22.19 26.91
CA LYS A 90 -18.63 -22.18 25.53
C LYS A 90 -17.89 -21.16 24.65
N LEU A 91 -17.66 -19.95 25.14
CA LEU A 91 -16.91 -18.92 24.40
C LEU A 91 -15.46 -19.35 24.15
N LYS A 92 -14.79 -19.93 25.15
CA LYS A 92 -13.43 -20.45 24.98
C LYS A 92 -13.39 -21.64 24.02
N GLN A 93 -14.41 -22.48 24.02
CA GLN A 93 -14.54 -23.60 23.08
C GLN A 93 -14.66 -23.10 21.63
N GLU A 94 -15.45 -22.05 21.39
CA GLU A 94 -15.58 -21.42 20.07
C GLU A 94 -14.24 -20.80 19.61
N GLU A 95 -13.52 -20.12 20.50
CA GLU A 95 -12.17 -19.60 20.24
C GLU A 95 -11.21 -20.72 19.83
N LEU A 96 -11.11 -21.79 20.62
CA LEU A 96 -10.21 -22.91 20.35
C LEU A 96 -10.61 -23.72 19.11
N ASN A 97 -11.91 -23.87 18.80
CA ASN A 97 -12.36 -24.51 17.56
C ASN A 97 -11.74 -23.80 16.35
N HIS A 98 -11.70 -22.46 16.36
CA HIS A 98 -11.11 -21.67 15.29
C HIS A 98 -9.59 -21.76 15.26
N SER A 99 -8.92 -21.72 16.42
CA SER A 99 -7.46 -21.89 16.51
C SER A 99 -7.02 -23.26 15.98
N ILE A 100 -7.67 -24.34 16.42
CA ILE A 100 -7.38 -25.70 15.95
C ILE A 100 -7.61 -25.85 14.44
N LEU A 101 -8.66 -25.22 13.89
CA LEU A 101 -8.89 -25.25 12.45
C LEU A 101 -7.79 -24.50 11.68
N GLN A 102 -7.31 -23.39 12.23
CA GLN A 102 -6.19 -22.65 11.68
C GLN A 102 -4.91 -23.50 11.72
N ASP A 103 -4.62 -24.15 12.85
CA ASP A 103 -3.51 -25.09 13.01
C ASP A 103 -3.52 -26.18 11.92
N ILE A 104 -4.69 -26.74 11.61
CA ILE A 104 -4.88 -27.75 10.55
C ILE A 104 -4.67 -27.18 9.14
N PHE A 105 -5.02 -25.90 8.91
CA PHE A 105 -4.79 -25.24 7.62
C PHE A 105 -3.34 -24.83 7.41
N GLU A 106 -2.61 -24.59 8.49
CA GLU A 106 -1.20 -24.23 8.47
C GLU A 106 -0.29 -25.46 8.37
N ASP A 107 -0.67 -26.58 9.01
CA ASP A 107 0.04 -27.85 8.98
C ASP A 107 -0.93 -29.05 8.89
N GLU A 108 -0.92 -29.78 7.77
CA GLU A 108 -1.77 -30.96 7.57
C GLU A 108 -1.49 -32.09 8.58
N SER A 109 -0.30 -32.14 9.19
CA SER A 109 0.01 -33.12 10.24
C SER A 109 -0.76 -32.87 11.54
N ALA A 110 -1.23 -31.63 11.79
CA ALA A 110 -2.08 -31.30 12.93
C ALA A 110 -3.44 -32.02 12.87
N LEU A 111 -3.93 -32.34 11.67
CA LEU A 111 -5.14 -33.16 11.51
C LEU A 111 -4.92 -34.55 12.11
N LYS A 112 -3.74 -35.15 11.88
CA LYS A 112 -3.38 -36.44 12.46
C LYS A 112 -3.22 -36.36 13.98
N THR A 113 -2.60 -35.30 14.49
CA THR A 113 -2.49 -35.05 15.93
C THR A 113 -3.86 -34.95 16.61
N LEU A 114 -4.83 -34.27 15.97
CA LEU A 114 -6.22 -34.24 16.46
C LEU A 114 -6.84 -35.65 16.48
N LEU A 115 -6.65 -36.44 15.43
CA LEU A 115 -7.16 -37.82 15.38
C LEU A 115 -6.59 -38.66 16.54
N GLU A 116 -5.27 -38.61 16.72
CA GLU A 116 -4.57 -39.32 17.79
C GLU A 116 -5.06 -38.87 19.17
N LYS A 117 -5.27 -37.56 19.39
CA LYS A 117 -5.79 -37.06 20.67
C LYS A 117 -7.21 -37.52 20.94
N VAL A 118 -8.12 -37.40 19.98
CA VAL A 118 -9.51 -37.86 20.16
C VAL A 118 -9.57 -39.37 20.43
N GLN A 119 -8.73 -40.16 19.77
CA GLN A 119 -8.66 -41.61 19.99
C GLN A 119 -8.08 -41.99 21.36
N ASN A 120 -7.14 -41.19 21.87
CA ASN A 120 -6.48 -41.42 23.16
C ASN A 120 -7.23 -40.77 24.35
N SER A 121 -8.20 -39.89 24.11
CA SER A 121 -9.08 -39.36 25.14
C SER A 121 -9.93 -40.48 25.75
N ASP A 122 -10.25 -40.35 27.03
CA ASP A 122 -11.10 -41.31 27.73
C ASP A 122 -12.49 -41.41 27.06
N GLU A 123 -13.01 -42.63 26.94
CA GLU A 123 -14.25 -42.95 26.23
C GLU A 123 -15.44 -42.11 26.72
N ALA A 124 -15.45 -41.74 28.01
CA ALA A 124 -16.48 -40.90 28.61
C ALA A 124 -16.49 -39.45 28.08
N PHE A 125 -15.39 -38.95 27.50
CA PHE A 125 -15.26 -37.59 26.96
C PHE A 125 -15.11 -37.53 25.44
N GLN A 126 -14.90 -38.65 24.76
CA GLN A 126 -14.73 -38.67 23.29
C GLN A 126 -15.93 -38.06 22.54
N SER A 127 -17.15 -38.32 23.01
CA SER A 127 -18.39 -37.78 22.44
C SER A 127 -18.42 -36.25 22.41
N SER A 128 -17.69 -35.59 23.31
CA SER A 128 -17.66 -34.14 23.45
C SER A 128 -16.82 -33.43 22.40
N PHE A 129 -15.99 -34.18 21.66
CA PHE A 129 -15.27 -33.68 20.49
C PHE A 129 -16.15 -33.63 19.23
N ILE A 130 -17.37 -34.18 19.24
CA ILE A 130 -18.23 -34.25 18.04
C ILE A 130 -18.46 -32.87 17.42
N ASP A 131 -18.66 -31.84 18.23
CA ASP A 131 -18.91 -30.48 17.73
C ASP A 131 -17.66 -29.91 17.03
N LEU A 132 -16.47 -30.11 17.60
CA LEU A 132 -15.19 -29.76 16.97
C LEU A 132 -15.00 -30.53 15.67
N LEU A 133 -15.21 -31.85 15.68
CA LEU A 133 -15.00 -32.70 14.51
C LEU A 133 -15.97 -32.35 13.38
N LYS A 134 -17.23 -32.04 13.69
CA LYS A 134 -18.22 -31.56 12.70
C LYS A 134 -17.86 -30.18 12.16
N PHE A 135 -17.39 -29.28 13.02
CA PHE A 135 -16.94 -27.95 12.64
C PHE A 135 -15.74 -28.02 11.67
N ILE A 136 -14.77 -28.86 11.97
CA ILE A 136 -13.60 -29.11 11.12
C ILE A 136 -14.01 -29.83 9.83
N GLU A 137 -14.84 -30.88 9.88
CA GLU A 137 -15.31 -31.60 8.69
C GLU A 137 -15.99 -30.66 7.69
N LYS A 138 -16.88 -29.78 8.19
CA LYS A 138 -17.58 -28.79 7.37
C LYS A 138 -16.60 -27.87 6.65
N SER A 139 -15.53 -27.48 7.34
CA SER A 139 -14.50 -26.57 6.81
C SER A 139 -13.57 -27.28 5.82
N LEU A 140 -13.13 -28.50 6.12
CA LEU A 140 -12.29 -29.30 5.22
C LEU A 140 -13.03 -29.74 3.96
N LYS A 141 -14.33 -30.07 4.03
CA LYS A 141 -15.16 -30.39 2.84
C LYS A 141 -15.29 -29.22 1.88
N PHE A 142 -15.26 -27.99 2.37
CA PHE A 142 -15.26 -26.80 1.54
C PHE A 142 -13.94 -26.64 0.77
N GLN A 143 -12.80 -26.91 1.42
CA GLN A 143 -11.48 -26.82 0.81
C GLN A 143 -11.15 -28.00 -0.13
N ALA A 144 -11.67 -29.20 0.19
CA ALA A 144 -11.50 -30.41 -0.62
C ALA A 144 -12.12 -30.33 -2.03
N MET A 145 -12.95 -29.32 -2.30
CA MET A 145 -13.51 -29.04 -3.64
C MET A 145 -12.47 -28.48 -4.61
N ASP A 146 -11.42 -27.84 -4.11
CA ASP A 146 -10.35 -27.23 -4.91
C ASP A 146 -9.03 -28.02 -4.86
N HIS A 147 -8.75 -28.73 -3.76
CA HIS A 147 -7.53 -29.56 -3.58
C HIS A 147 -7.80 -30.81 -2.71
N PRO A 148 -7.34 -32.03 -3.09
CA PRO A 148 -7.46 -33.21 -2.23
C PRO A 148 -6.72 -33.03 -0.89
N ILE A 149 -7.33 -33.45 0.22
CA ILE A 149 -6.73 -33.42 1.57
C ILE A 149 -6.39 -34.84 2.00
N ASP A 150 -5.11 -35.10 2.28
CA ASP A 150 -4.66 -36.40 2.79
C ASP A 150 -5.19 -36.64 4.21
N GLY A 151 -5.64 -37.87 4.51
CA GLY A 151 -6.23 -38.21 5.81
C GLY A 151 -7.70 -37.82 6.01
N LEU A 152 -8.32 -37.05 5.12
CA LEU A 152 -9.73 -36.63 5.24
C LEU A 152 -10.70 -37.82 5.36
N SER A 153 -10.44 -38.91 4.63
CA SER A 153 -11.28 -40.11 4.69
C SER A 153 -11.20 -40.84 6.04
N GLU A 154 -10.03 -40.81 6.69
CA GLU A 154 -9.80 -41.37 8.02
C GLU A 154 -10.44 -40.48 9.09
N PHE A 155 -10.32 -39.17 8.93
CA PHE A 155 -11.00 -38.19 9.78
C PHE A 155 -12.52 -38.32 9.75
N VAL A 156 -13.12 -38.45 8.57
CA VAL A 156 -14.55 -38.66 8.43
C VAL A 156 -14.99 -39.98 9.08
N LYS A 157 -14.18 -41.04 8.98
CA LYS A 157 -14.44 -42.32 9.67
C LYS A 157 -14.41 -42.17 11.19
N LEU A 158 -13.37 -41.54 11.76
CA LEU A 158 -13.28 -41.32 13.20
C LEU A 158 -14.47 -40.50 13.70
N ARG A 159 -14.80 -39.40 13.03
CA ARG A 159 -15.98 -38.57 13.39
C ARG A 159 -17.28 -39.37 13.35
N LEU A 160 -17.47 -40.24 12.35
CA LEU A 160 -18.63 -41.14 12.26
C LEU A 160 -18.67 -42.17 13.39
N GLU A 161 -17.51 -42.70 13.79
CA GLU A 161 -17.36 -43.65 14.88
C GLU A 161 -17.69 -43.01 16.23
N VAL A 162 -17.11 -41.85 16.53
CA VAL A 162 -17.40 -41.06 17.74
C VAL A 162 -18.89 -40.70 17.79
N GLU A 163 -19.49 -40.26 16.68
CA GLU A 163 -20.93 -39.95 16.60
C GLU A 163 -21.83 -41.19 16.75
N LYS A 164 -21.37 -42.36 16.34
CA LYS A 164 -22.11 -43.61 16.52
C LYS A 164 -22.07 -44.06 17.98
N ASN A 165 -20.90 -43.98 18.61
CA ASN A 165 -20.72 -44.34 20.02
C ASN A 165 -21.54 -43.40 20.92
N SER A 166 -21.56 -42.09 20.62
CA SER A 166 -22.34 -41.10 21.37
C SER A 166 -23.87 -41.21 21.21
N LYS A 167 -24.36 -41.89 20.17
CA LYS A 167 -25.82 -42.08 19.94
C LYS A 167 -26.38 -43.29 20.68
N ASN A 168 -25.53 -44.24 21.06
CA ASN A 168 -25.95 -45.48 21.70
C ASN A 168 -26.01 -45.37 23.24
N ILE A 169 -25.42 -44.33 23.83
CA ILE A 169 -25.36 -44.10 25.28
C ILE A 169 -25.52 -42.60 25.52
N ASN A 170 -26.29 -42.19 26.55
CA ASN A 170 -26.38 -40.78 26.93
C ASN A 170 -25.02 -40.33 27.49
N HIS A 171 -24.45 -39.24 26.98
CA HIS A 171 -23.18 -38.67 27.46
C HIS A 171 -23.12 -38.52 28.99
N LEU A 172 -24.23 -38.09 29.60
CA LEU A 172 -24.33 -37.94 31.05
C LEU A 172 -24.40 -39.28 31.80
N GLU A 173 -24.78 -40.37 31.13
CA GLU A 173 -24.73 -41.73 31.68
C GLU A 173 -23.31 -42.29 31.60
N GLN A 174 -22.57 -42.04 30.50
CA GLN A 174 -21.15 -42.42 30.40
C GLN A 174 -20.30 -41.75 31.47
N LEU A 175 -20.49 -40.44 31.67
CA LEU A 175 -19.84 -39.70 32.75
C LEU A 175 -20.26 -40.24 34.13
N ASN A 176 -21.50 -40.70 34.27
CA ASN A 176 -21.97 -41.28 35.53
C ASN A 176 -21.26 -42.59 35.85
N ASP A 177 -21.11 -43.48 34.87
CA ASP A 177 -20.39 -44.75 35.06
C ASP A 177 -18.90 -44.49 35.32
N PHE A 178 -18.30 -43.56 34.58
CA PHE A 178 -16.92 -43.12 34.77
C PHE A 178 -16.67 -42.62 36.20
N TYR A 179 -17.41 -41.61 36.66
CA TYR A 179 -17.24 -41.05 37.99
C TYR A 179 -17.70 -41.98 39.12
N SER A 180 -18.65 -42.87 38.87
CA SER A 180 -19.06 -43.88 39.87
C SER A 180 -17.99 -44.96 40.08
N SER A 181 -17.07 -45.13 39.13
CA SER A 181 -15.96 -46.08 39.22
C SER A 181 -14.70 -45.50 39.89
N MET A 182 -14.63 -44.18 40.06
CA MET A 182 -13.52 -43.48 40.70
C MET A 182 -13.62 -43.53 42.23
N ASP A 183 -12.48 -43.46 42.92
CA ASP A 183 -12.48 -43.13 44.34
C ASP A 183 -13.08 -41.73 44.51
N LYS A 184 -13.90 -41.55 45.56
CA LYS A 184 -14.55 -40.27 45.83
C LYS A 184 -13.55 -39.13 45.95
N MET A 185 -12.36 -39.38 46.50
CA MET A 185 -11.33 -38.36 46.66
C MET A 185 -10.67 -37.95 45.34
N ASP A 186 -10.78 -38.75 44.30
CA ASP A 186 -10.20 -38.48 42.98
C ASP A 186 -11.16 -37.70 42.06
N ILE A 187 -12.41 -37.49 42.48
CA ILE A 187 -13.38 -36.71 41.70
C ILE A 187 -12.98 -35.22 41.76
N PRO A 188 -12.74 -34.55 40.62
CA PRO A 188 -12.07 -33.25 40.57
C PRO A 188 -12.99 -32.06 40.88
N ILE A 189 -13.63 -32.08 42.05
CA ILE A 189 -14.53 -31.02 42.52
C ILE A 189 -13.81 -29.67 42.71
N TRP A 190 -12.50 -29.71 42.97
CA TRP A 190 -11.64 -28.53 43.15
C TRP A 190 -11.42 -27.71 41.88
N TRP A 191 -11.78 -28.21 40.70
CA TRP A 191 -11.76 -27.40 39.46
C TRP A 191 -12.66 -26.16 39.54
N TYR A 192 -13.60 -26.13 40.50
CA TYR A 192 -14.54 -25.03 40.68
C TYR A 192 -14.35 -24.29 42.01
N ASP A 193 -13.19 -24.43 42.65
CA ASP A 193 -12.80 -23.64 43.83
C ASP A 193 -12.19 -22.30 43.39
N ASP A 194 -12.89 -21.20 43.70
CA ASP A 194 -12.50 -19.82 43.37
C ASP A 194 -11.17 -19.38 44.02
N LYS A 195 -10.69 -20.08 45.05
CA LYS A 195 -9.47 -19.66 45.78
C LYS A 195 -8.17 -19.97 45.05
N ASN A 196 -8.13 -20.96 44.15
CA ASN A 196 -6.87 -21.48 43.62
C ASN A 196 -6.80 -21.64 42.09
N TYR A 197 -7.91 -21.47 41.34
CA TYR A 197 -7.88 -21.51 39.88
C TYR A 197 -8.84 -20.46 39.29
N GLN A 198 -8.39 -19.73 38.26
CA GLN A 198 -9.28 -18.88 37.46
C GLN A 198 -10.31 -19.78 36.75
N ILE A 199 -11.49 -19.97 37.36
CA ILE A 199 -12.57 -20.80 36.82
C ILE A 199 -13.00 -20.27 35.43
N LEU A 200 -12.78 -18.98 35.18
CA LEU A 200 -13.04 -18.32 33.91
C LEU A 200 -11.75 -18.20 33.08
N TYR A 201 -11.81 -18.64 31.83
CA TYR A 201 -10.77 -18.35 30.84
C TYR A 201 -10.82 -16.87 30.44
N GLN A 202 -9.66 -16.21 30.41
CA GLN A 202 -9.53 -14.90 29.78
C GLN A 202 -9.61 -15.07 28.26
N THR A 203 -10.77 -14.79 27.67
CA THR A 203 -10.94 -14.80 26.21
C THR A 203 -10.72 -13.39 25.66
N LYS A 204 -10.19 -13.26 24.43
CA LYS A 204 -10.09 -11.97 23.73
C LYS A 204 -11.46 -11.30 23.51
N LEU A 205 -12.55 -12.07 23.63
CA LEU A 205 -13.94 -11.60 23.59
C LEU A 205 -14.46 -11.09 24.95
N ALA A 206 -13.91 -11.57 26.07
CA ALA A 206 -14.34 -11.20 27.43
C ALA A 206 -13.78 -9.86 27.93
N GLN A 207 -12.80 -9.25 27.24
CA GLN A 207 -12.33 -7.87 27.50
C GLN A 207 -13.38 -6.78 27.20
N SER A 208 -14.66 -7.13 27.09
CA SER A 208 -15.76 -6.22 26.72
C SER A 208 -16.90 -6.10 27.76
N LYS A 209 -16.71 -6.55 29.01
CA LYS A 209 -17.69 -6.34 30.09
C LYS A 209 -17.05 -6.03 31.44
N ASP A 210 -16.86 -4.75 31.74
CA ASP A 210 -16.55 -4.26 33.09
C ASP A 210 -17.82 -3.98 33.91
N LEU A 211 -17.73 -4.20 35.23
CA LEU A 211 -18.72 -3.86 36.25
C LEU A 211 -18.86 -2.32 36.40
N ASN A 212 -20.09 -1.81 36.46
CA ASN A 212 -20.38 -0.37 36.42
C ASN A 212 -19.90 0.38 37.69
N GLN A 213 -18.95 1.31 37.54
CA GLN A 213 -18.58 2.29 38.56
C GLN A 213 -19.76 3.20 38.95
N LEU A 214 -19.89 3.55 40.23
CA LEU A 214 -20.92 4.45 40.74
C LEU A 214 -20.50 5.92 40.61
N ASN A 215 -21.33 6.73 39.95
CA ASN A 215 -21.04 8.15 39.79
C ASN A 215 -21.39 8.94 41.06
N LEU A 216 -20.41 9.60 41.68
CA LEU A 216 -20.56 10.41 42.89
C LEU A 216 -21.56 11.56 42.72
N ASN A 217 -21.77 12.07 41.51
CA ASN A 217 -22.73 13.15 41.25
C ASN A 217 -24.18 12.68 41.05
N SER A 218 -24.44 11.37 40.91
CA SER A 218 -25.79 10.84 40.64
C SER A 218 -26.20 9.63 41.48
N ALA A 219 -25.26 8.91 42.09
CA ALA A 219 -25.54 7.72 42.89
C ALA A 219 -26.33 8.05 44.16
N SER A 220 -27.32 7.22 44.52
CA SER A 220 -28.07 7.42 45.76
C SER A 220 -27.20 7.14 47.00
N ALA A 221 -27.53 7.73 48.16
CA ALA A 221 -26.84 7.41 49.41
C ALA A 221 -26.88 5.91 49.73
N LYS A 222 -27.97 5.22 49.35
CA LYS A 222 -28.08 3.76 49.49
C LYS A 222 -27.06 3.03 48.62
N SER A 223 -26.95 3.40 47.35
CA SER A 223 -25.99 2.80 46.40
C SER A 223 -24.54 3.08 46.80
N LEU A 224 -24.24 4.29 47.28
CA LEU A 224 -22.89 4.61 47.78
C LEU A 224 -22.55 3.83 49.05
N SER A 225 -23.53 3.51 49.90
CA SER A 225 -23.32 2.68 51.09
C SER A 225 -23.16 1.18 50.80
N GLU A 226 -23.34 0.76 49.55
CA GLU A 226 -23.06 -0.62 49.10
C GLU A 226 -21.58 -0.80 48.75
N ILE A 227 -20.79 0.28 48.71
CA ILE A 227 -19.33 0.23 48.54
C ILE A 227 -18.69 -0.14 49.89
N GLU A 228 -17.94 -1.24 49.89
CA GLU A 228 -17.18 -1.67 51.06
C GLU A 228 -16.20 -0.57 51.50
N GLY A 229 -16.33 -0.10 52.75
CA GLY A 229 -15.55 1.02 53.27
C GLY A 229 -16.29 2.37 53.34
N ILE A 230 -17.50 2.49 52.76
CA ILE A 230 -18.36 3.68 52.89
C ILE A 230 -19.58 3.36 53.75
N THR A 231 -19.70 3.98 54.93
CA THR A 231 -20.90 3.84 55.77
C THR A 231 -22.07 4.65 55.21
N LEU A 232 -23.31 4.29 55.57
CA LEU A 232 -24.51 5.05 55.17
C LEU A 232 -24.43 6.53 55.59
N SER A 233 -23.83 6.83 56.75
CA SER A 233 -23.62 8.22 57.20
C SER A 233 -22.64 8.97 56.31
N GLN A 234 -21.55 8.33 55.88
CA GLN A 234 -20.58 8.93 54.95
C GLN A 234 -21.18 9.09 53.56
N ALA A 235 -21.94 8.10 53.08
CA ALA A 235 -22.68 8.20 51.83
C ALA A 235 -23.69 9.37 51.85
N GLN A 236 -24.37 9.60 52.98
CA GLN A 236 -25.26 10.76 53.15
C GLN A 236 -24.48 12.08 53.12
N GLN A 237 -23.31 12.16 53.74
CA GLN A 237 -22.45 13.36 53.69
C GLN A 237 -22.00 13.67 52.26
N LEU A 238 -21.65 12.65 51.47
CA LEU A 238 -21.29 12.84 50.05
C LEU A 238 -22.48 13.36 49.24
N VAL A 239 -23.69 12.85 49.47
CA VAL A 239 -24.91 13.33 48.80
C VAL A 239 -25.28 14.75 49.25
N GLU A 240 -25.18 15.06 50.54
CA GLU A 240 -25.45 16.39 51.09
C GLU A 240 -24.46 17.42 50.53
N PHE A 241 -23.16 17.07 50.47
CA PHE A 241 -22.13 17.92 49.88
C PHE A 241 -22.46 18.29 48.42
N ARG A 242 -22.80 17.32 47.57
CA ARG A 242 -23.11 17.62 46.15
C ARG A 242 -24.40 18.42 45.94
N GLU A 243 -25.37 18.28 46.84
CA GLU A 243 -26.66 18.96 46.72
C GLU A 243 -26.64 20.38 47.29
N THR A 244 -25.73 20.66 48.23
CA THR A 244 -25.74 21.93 48.99
C THR A 244 -24.52 22.82 48.76
N VAL A 245 -23.37 22.24 48.36
CA VAL A 245 -22.12 22.98 48.16
C VAL A 245 -21.79 23.07 46.68
N GLN A 246 -21.42 21.96 46.05
CA GLN A 246 -21.05 21.86 44.64
C GLN A 246 -21.02 20.40 44.19
N THR A 247 -21.25 20.12 42.90
CA THR A 247 -20.97 18.79 42.36
C THR A 247 -19.49 18.44 42.50
N PHE A 248 -19.17 17.18 42.71
CA PHE A 248 -17.79 16.69 42.68
C PHE A 248 -17.21 16.95 41.29
N GLU A 249 -15.99 17.48 41.22
CA GLU A 249 -15.21 17.67 39.98
C GLU A 249 -14.15 16.58 39.83
N ASN A 250 -13.68 16.03 40.95
CA ASN A 250 -12.74 14.91 40.98
C ASN A 250 -13.04 13.95 42.14
N ILE A 251 -12.68 12.67 41.97
CA ILE A 251 -12.94 11.64 42.99
C ILE A 251 -12.17 11.87 44.30
N ARG A 252 -11.08 12.65 44.29
CA ARG A 252 -10.22 12.88 45.46
C ARG A 252 -10.84 13.82 46.50
N GLU A 253 -11.83 14.63 46.12
CA GLU A 253 -12.59 15.47 47.05
C GLU A 253 -13.20 14.66 48.22
N ILE A 254 -13.48 13.37 48.02
CA ILE A 254 -14.01 12.49 49.08
C ILE A 254 -13.03 12.32 50.26
N ILE A 255 -11.72 12.48 50.03
CA ILE A 255 -10.70 12.37 51.09
C ILE A 255 -10.92 13.47 52.13
N GLU A 256 -11.13 14.70 51.68
CA GLU A 256 -11.32 15.86 52.56
C GLU A 256 -12.70 15.81 53.21
N ILE A 257 -13.74 15.48 52.45
CA ILE A 257 -15.13 15.47 52.91
C ILE A 257 -15.38 14.39 53.97
N LEU A 258 -14.82 13.20 53.77
CA LEU A 258 -15.00 12.06 54.68
C LEU A 258 -13.84 11.87 55.64
N SER A 259 -12.80 12.72 55.57
CA SER A 259 -11.57 12.62 56.37
C SER A 259 -10.90 11.24 56.26
N LEU A 260 -10.77 10.70 55.04
CA LEU A 260 -10.20 9.38 54.78
C LEU A 260 -8.67 9.38 54.80
N THR A 261 -8.06 8.23 55.11
CA THR A 261 -6.65 7.97 54.84
C THR A 261 -6.45 7.60 53.36
N GLU A 262 -5.23 7.75 52.83
CA GLU A 262 -4.90 7.36 51.44
C GLU A 262 -5.16 5.86 51.17
N GLU A 263 -4.89 4.98 52.14
CA GLU A 263 -5.21 3.55 52.05
C GLU A 263 -6.72 3.30 51.95
N ALA A 264 -7.54 4.04 52.71
CA ALA A 264 -8.99 3.93 52.63
C ALA A 264 -9.52 4.50 51.30
N PHE A 265 -8.95 5.58 50.79
CA PHE A 265 -9.27 6.13 49.47
C PHE A 265 -8.93 5.14 48.34
N ASP A 266 -7.75 4.51 48.41
CA ASP A 266 -7.31 3.54 47.42
C ASP A 266 -8.21 2.29 47.35
N SER A 267 -8.84 1.93 48.47
CA SER A 267 -9.80 0.82 48.51
C SER A 267 -11.15 1.14 47.85
N ILE A 268 -11.53 2.41 47.73
CA ILE A 268 -12.84 2.83 47.18
C ILE A 268 -12.76 3.44 45.78
N LYS A 269 -11.59 3.95 45.36
CA LYS A 269 -11.40 4.69 44.10
C LYS A 269 -11.78 3.93 42.83
N SER A 270 -11.70 2.60 42.83
CA SER A 270 -12.09 1.75 41.69
C SER A 270 -13.60 1.61 41.53
N PHE A 271 -14.37 1.91 42.58
CA PHE A 271 -15.83 1.74 42.63
C PHE A 271 -16.59 3.03 42.39
N VAL A 272 -15.92 4.18 42.46
CA VAL A 272 -16.52 5.51 42.28
C VAL A 272 -15.93 6.23 41.09
N LYS A 273 -16.76 7.01 40.39
CA LYS A 273 -16.34 7.96 39.36
C LYS A 273 -16.98 9.31 39.61
N VAL A 274 -16.38 10.37 39.09
CA VAL A 274 -17.04 11.66 38.97
C VAL A 274 -17.39 11.84 37.51
N GLU A 275 -18.68 11.98 37.21
CA GLU A 275 -19.11 12.56 35.93
C GLU A 275 -19.75 13.90 36.26
N THR A 276 -19.01 14.98 36.03
CA THR A 276 -19.58 16.34 35.94
C THR A 276 -20.59 16.32 34.80
N GLY A 277 -21.78 16.88 35.01
CA GLY A 277 -22.95 16.72 34.13
C GLY A 277 -22.62 16.46 32.66
N GLN A 278 -23.10 15.34 32.14
CA GLN A 278 -23.10 15.05 30.70
C GLN A 278 -23.56 16.31 29.95
N SER A 279 -22.63 16.99 29.28
CA SER A 279 -22.91 17.25 27.88
C SER A 279 -23.06 15.86 27.29
N ASP A 280 -24.27 15.48 26.87
CA ASP A 280 -24.51 14.20 26.20
C ASP A 280 -23.47 14.06 25.09
N LYS A 281 -22.43 13.24 25.32
CA LYS A 281 -21.36 13.03 24.35
C LYS A 281 -22.04 12.63 23.06
N LYS A 282 -21.77 13.40 22.00
CA LYS A 282 -22.33 13.09 20.70
C LYS A 282 -21.71 11.81 20.16
N LYS A 283 -22.34 11.17 19.18
CA LYS A 283 -21.77 9.96 18.56
C LYS A 283 -20.49 10.25 17.82
N TRP A 284 -20.40 11.42 17.19
CA TRP A 284 -19.25 11.83 16.39
C TRP A 284 -18.87 13.30 16.61
N THR A 285 -17.57 13.56 16.65
CA THR A 285 -17.00 14.87 16.39
C THR A 285 -16.10 14.78 15.16
N VAL A 286 -16.46 15.53 14.12
CA VAL A 286 -15.71 15.69 12.88
C VAL A 286 -14.97 17.01 12.95
N MET A 287 -13.64 16.95 12.93
CA MET A 287 -12.73 18.09 13.00
C MET A 287 -12.11 18.28 11.61
N VAL A 288 -12.29 19.46 11.01
CA VAL A 288 -11.76 19.75 9.66
C VAL A 288 -10.78 20.91 9.77
N TYR A 289 -9.52 20.61 9.48
CA TYR A 289 -8.40 21.55 9.53
C TYR A 289 -8.08 22.01 8.10
N ILE A 290 -8.54 23.19 7.72
CA ILE A 290 -8.45 23.74 6.37
C ILE A 290 -7.36 24.80 6.33
N THR A 291 -6.22 24.41 5.75
CA THR A 291 -5.11 25.33 5.49
C THR A 291 -5.34 25.96 4.11
N ALA A 292 -5.98 27.13 4.04
CA ALA A 292 -6.33 27.81 2.80
C ALA A 292 -5.46 29.05 2.54
N SER A 293 -4.30 29.12 3.19
CA SER A 293 -3.28 30.17 3.02
C SER A 293 -2.35 29.85 1.85
N ASN A 294 -2.95 29.59 0.69
CA ASN A 294 -2.30 29.24 -0.59
C ASN A 294 -3.31 29.30 -1.76
N ASP A 295 -2.93 28.77 -2.93
CA ASP A 295 -3.72 28.76 -4.17
C ASP A 295 -5.02 27.92 -4.13
N LEU A 296 -5.29 27.19 -3.03
CA LEU A 296 -6.50 26.42 -2.84
C LEU A 296 -7.62 27.15 -2.08
N GLU A 297 -7.40 28.37 -1.58
CA GLU A 297 -8.33 29.15 -0.72
C GLU A 297 -9.82 29.00 -1.11
N ARG A 298 -10.15 29.20 -2.39
CA ARG A 298 -11.54 29.15 -2.89
C ARG A 298 -12.23 27.80 -2.68
N PHE A 299 -11.47 26.71 -2.66
CA PHE A 299 -11.99 25.37 -2.47
C PHE A 299 -12.26 25.10 -0.99
N GLY A 300 -11.35 25.52 -0.10
CA GLY A 300 -11.59 25.48 1.35
C GLY A 300 -12.87 26.21 1.76
N LEU A 301 -13.13 27.39 1.19
CA LEU A 301 -14.39 28.12 1.39
C LEU A 301 -15.62 27.38 0.85
N SER A 302 -15.49 26.73 -0.32
CA SER A 302 -16.55 25.91 -0.92
C SER A 302 -16.87 24.70 -0.04
N ASP A 303 -15.85 24.06 0.53
CA ASP A 303 -16.00 22.86 1.36
C ASP A 303 -16.71 23.14 2.68
N VAL A 304 -16.48 24.33 3.28
CA VAL A 304 -17.30 24.77 4.42
C VAL A 304 -18.78 24.90 4.03
N ASN A 305 -19.09 25.48 2.87
CA ASN A 305 -20.47 25.54 2.37
C ASN A 305 -21.04 24.15 2.05
N GLU A 306 -20.22 23.20 1.59
CA GLU A 306 -20.65 21.82 1.40
C GLU A 306 -21.02 21.15 2.72
N MET A 307 -20.24 21.37 3.77
CA MET A 307 -20.55 20.91 5.12
C MET A 307 -21.83 21.56 5.68
N GLU A 308 -22.05 22.84 5.43
CA GLU A 308 -23.25 23.58 5.83
C GLU A 308 -24.55 23.02 5.22
N ARG A 309 -24.50 22.40 4.03
CA ARG A 309 -25.69 21.73 3.48
C ARG A 309 -26.22 20.61 4.38
N ILE A 310 -25.37 20.06 5.24
CA ILE A 310 -25.70 19.00 6.20
C ILE A 310 -25.81 19.58 7.60
N GLY A 311 -24.77 20.28 8.07
CA GLY A 311 -24.67 20.87 9.39
C GLY A 311 -24.48 19.87 10.53
N SER A 312 -24.03 20.37 11.68
CA SER A 312 -24.01 19.61 12.93
C SER A 312 -25.44 19.24 13.38
N SER A 313 -25.59 18.12 14.08
CA SER A 313 -26.87 17.61 14.58
C SER A 313 -26.85 17.44 16.10
N LYS A 314 -27.91 16.87 16.68
CA LYS A 314 -27.94 16.49 18.10
C LYS A 314 -26.92 15.39 18.44
N ASP A 315 -26.53 14.56 17.47
CA ASP A 315 -25.66 13.38 17.66
C ASP A 315 -24.31 13.49 16.92
N VAL A 316 -24.09 14.55 16.13
CA VAL A 316 -22.85 14.79 15.38
C VAL A 316 -22.40 16.24 15.52
N ASN A 317 -21.15 16.48 15.90
CA ASN A 317 -20.49 17.77 15.82
C ASN A 317 -19.65 17.85 14.54
N ILE A 318 -19.72 18.97 13.84
CA ILE A 318 -18.84 19.31 12.72
C ILE A 318 -18.19 20.65 13.07
N VAL A 319 -16.86 20.63 13.24
CA VAL A 319 -16.06 21.75 13.71
C VAL A 319 -14.96 22.00 12.69
N VAL A 320 -14.78 23.25 12.29
CA VAL A 320 -13.81 23.64 11.26
C VAL A 320 -12.85 24.67 11.83
N GLN A 321 -11.55 24.55 11.56
CA GLN A 321 -10.61 25.67 11.62
C GLN A 321 -10.15 25.98 10.20
N LEU A 322 -10.30 27.23 9.80
CA LEU A 322 -10.00 27.72 8.46
C LEU A 322 -9.10 28.94 8.58
N ASP A 323 -7.94 28.87 7.94
CA ASP A 323 -7.08 30.04 7.70
C ASP A 323 -7.07 30.41 6.22
N ARG A 324 -6.91 31.71 5.93
CA ARG A 324 -6.96 32.26 4.57
C ARG A 324 -5.75 33.16 4.34
N ILE A 325 -5.23 33.10 3.12
CA ILE A 325 -4.11 33.93 2.65
C ILE A 325 -4.41 35.44 2.78
N ASP A 326 -3.44 36.22 3.25
CA ASP A 326 -3.48 37.69 3.20
C ASP A 326 -3.47 38.14 1.74
N GLY A 327 -4.49 38.89 1.34
CA GLY A 327 -4.71 39.32 -0.05
C GLY A 327 -3.69 40.32 -0.61
N LYS A 328 -2.50 40.44 -0.01
CA LYS A 328 -1.37 41.27 -0.48
C LYS A 328 -0.50 40.56 -1.50
N ASP A 329 -0.34 39.25 -1.40
CA ASP A 329 0.62 38.48 -2.22
C ASP A 329 -0.02 37.70 -3.38
N PHE A 330 -1.35 37.54 -3.37
CA PHE A 330 -2.10 36.91 -4.48
C PHE A 330 -3.09 37.87 -5.13
N HIS A 331 -2.85 38.19 -6.41
CA HIS A 331 -3.70 39.09 -7.19
C HIS A 331 -5.12 38.49 -7.34
N PRO A 332 -6.20 39.23 -7.03
CA PRO A 332 -7.60 38.75 -7.05
C PRO A 332 -8.15 38.42 -8.46
N SER A 333 -7.30 38.43 -9.50
CA SER A 333 -7.68 38.21 -10.90
C SER A 333 -7.67 36.75 -11.36
N GLN A 334 -7.27 35.79 -10.52
CA GLN A 334 -7.61 34.36 -10.71
C GLN A 334 -8.79 33.89 -9.84
N ALA A 335 -9.72 34.85 -9.61
CA ALA A 335 -11.12 34.69 -9.24
C ALA A 335 -11.44 33.84 -7.99
N GLY A 336 -11.88 34.52 -6.92
CA GLY A 336 -13.14 34.08 -6.30
C GLY A 336 -13.25 33.92 -4.79
N SER A 337 -12.40 34.48 -3.93
CA SER A 337 -12.73 34.43 -2.49
C SER A 337 -14.03 35.20 -2.18
N ASP A 338 -14.28 36.31 -2.89
CA ASP A 338 -15.57 37.02 -2.85
C ASP A 338 -16.68 36.37 -3.71
N PHE A 339 -16.39 35.28 -4.45
CA PHE A 339 -17.43 34.47 -5.13
C PHE A 339 -18.36 33.80 -4.13
N ILE A 340 -17.81 33.46 -2.95
CA ILE A 340 -18.54 32.95 -1.78
C ILE A 340 -18.95 34.11 -0.85
N GLY A 341 -18.83 35.38 -1.26
CA GLY A 341 -19.35 36.52 -0.50
C GLY A 341 -18.76 36.67 0.92
N GLU A 342 -17.56 36.16 1.15
CA GLU A 342 -16.88 36.15 2.44
C GLU A 342 -16.06 37.42 2.70
N GLY A 343 -15.89 38.30 1.70
CA GLY A 343 -14.93 39.38 1.76
C GLY A 343 -13.48 38.88 1.83
N ASN A 344 -12.55 39.77 2.18
CA ASN A 344 -11.11 39.51 2.18
C ASN A 344 -10.51 39.57 3.60
N TRP A 345 -11.05 38.75 4.52
CA TRP A 345 -10.46 38.60 5.86
C TRP A 345 -9.26 37.64 5.80
N SER A 346 -8.24 37.90 6.62
CA SER A 346 -6.94 37.20 6.64
C SER A 346 -6.57 36.71 8.04
N LYS A 347 -7.56 36.26 8.81
CA LYS A 347 -7.43 35.76 10.17
C LYS A 347 -7.82 34.29 10.21
N THR A 348 -7.39 33.53 11.20
CA THR A 348 -7.89 32.16 11.36
C THR A 348 -9.24 32.15 12.09
N ARG A 349 -10.20 31.39 11.58
CA ARG A 349 -11.54 31.26 12.19
C ARG A 349 -11.88 29.82 12.53
N ARG A 350 -12.53 29.66 13.67
CA ARG A 350 -13.15 28.39 14.10
C ARG A 350 -14.65 28.46 13.96
N TYR A 351 -15.25 27.45 13.33
CA TYR A 351 -16.69 27.38 13.09
C TYR A 351 -17.29 26.16 13.76
N TYR A 352 -18.48 26.35 14.34
CA TYR A 352 -19.42 25.24 14.56
C TYR A 352 -20.37 25.22 13.38
N VAL A 353 -20.28 24.19 12.54
CA VAL A 353 -20.99 24.16 11.28
C VAL A 353 -22.49 23.97 11.52
N THR A 354 -23.29 24.93 11.11
CA THR A 354 -24.75 24.88 11.20
C THR A 354 -25.37 24.66 9.84
N LYS A 355 -26.54 24.00 9.81
CA LYS A 355 -27.18 23.71 8.53
C LYS A 355 -27.71 24.98 7.86
N ASP A 356 -27.33 25.21 6.62
CA ASP A 356 -27.98 26.16 5.73
C ASP A 356 -27.97 25.70 4.26
N ASN A 357 -28.50 26.53 3.36
CA ASN A 357 -28.67 26.18 1.95
C ASN A 357 -28.11 27.24 0.99
N ASN A 358 -27.34 28.21 1.50
CA ASN A 358 -26.73 29.26 0.69
C ASN A 358 -25.32 28.84 0.30
N PRO A 359 -25.07 28.36 -0.93
CA PRO A 359 -23.74 27.87 -1.34
C PRO A 359 -22.76 29.00 -1.69
N ARG A 360 -23.05 30.23 -1.26
CA ARG A 360 -22.31 31.45 -1.62
C ARG A 360 -22.03 32.33 -0.41
N LYS A 361 -22.11 31.78 0.80
CA LYS A 361 -21.73 32.47 2.03
C LYS A 361 -21.71 31.50 3.19
N ILE A 362 -20.63 31.50 3.95
CA ILE A 362 -20.53 30.78 5.21
C ILE A 362 -21.43 31.50 6.23
N GLN A 363 -22.45 30.79 6.70
CA GLN A 363 -23.41 31.31 7.69
C GLN A 363 -23.22 30.70 9.08
N SER A 364 -22.35 29.68 9.17
CA SER A 364 -22.00 28.99 10.40
C SER A 364 -21.48 29.95 11.46
N GLN A 365 -21.79 29.64 12.70
CA GLN A 365 -21.36 30.42 13.84
C GLN A 365 -19.83 30.41 13.93
N VAL A 366 -19.22 31.59 13.84
CA VAL A 366 -17.82 31.81 14.23
C VAL A 366 -17.73 31.66 15.75
N LEU A 367 -17.06 30.60 16.19
CA LEU A 367 -16.81 30.31 17.61
C LEU A 367 -15.69 31.18 18.16
N GLU A 368 -14.67 31.37 17.34
CA GLU A 368 -13.46 32.10 17.68
C GLU A 368 -12.86 32.66 16.38
N GLU A 369 -12.39 33.90 16.45
CA GLU A 369 -11.57 34.52 15.44
C GLU A 369 -10.24 34.85 16.13
N ILE A 370 -9.17 34.17 15.73
CA ILE A 370 -7.82 34.39 16.25
C ILE A 370 -6.97 35.07 15.18
N ASP A 371 -5.84 35.66 15.58
CA ASP A 371 -4.88 36.15 14.59
C ASP A 371 -4.42 35.00 13.69
N SER A 372 -4.03 35.28 12.44
CA SER A 372 -3.56 34.26 11.51
C SER A 372 -2.46 33.42 12.18
N VAL A 373 -2.68 32.11 12.22
CA VAL A 373 -1.73 31.13 12.74
C VAL A 373 -1.10 30.42 11.57
N ASP A 374 0.19 30.10 11.69
CA ASP A 374 0.87 29.23 10.73
C ASP A 374 0.21 27.85 10.77
N MET A 375 -0.49 27.51 9.70
CA MET A 375 -1.21 26.24 9.61
C MET A 375 -0.30 25.08 9.18
N GLY A 376 0.93 25.40 8.74
CA GLY A 376 2.01 24.44 8.57
C GLY A 376 2.75 24.10 9.88
N ASP A 377 2.41 24.74 11.00
CA ASP A 377 2.96 24.41 12.32
C ASP A 377 2.23 23.17 12.91
N PRO A 378 2.93 22.07 13.23
CA PRO A 378 2.34 20.91 13.91
C PRO A 378 1.56 21.26 15.18
N LYS A 379 1.95 22.31 15.91
CA LYS A 379 1.27 22.74 17.12
C LYS A 379 -0.14 23.27 16.81
N SER A 380 -0.31 24.06 15.75
CA SER A 380 -1.60 24.62 15.33
C SER A 380 -2.64 23.53 15.07
N LEU A 381 -2.24 22.44 14.42
CA LEU A 381 -3.09 21.27 14.21
C LEU A 381 -3.49 20.61 15.53
N SER A 382 -2.52 20.37 16.42
CA SER A 382 -2.78 19.74 17.71
C SER A 382 -3.68 20.59 18.62
N ASP A 383 -3.47 21.90 18.65
CA ASP A 383 -4.27 22.85 19.45
C ASP A 383 -5.72 22.88 18.97
N PHE A 384 -5.95 22.89 17.64
CA PHE A 384 -7.29 22.84 17.08
C PHE A 384 -8.04 21.56 17.45
N ALA A 385 -7.38 20.40 17.32
CA ALA A 385 -7.99 19.13 17.63
C ALA A 385 -8.29 19.02 19.14
N LYS A 386 -7.37 19.45 20.02
CA LYS A 386 -7.59 19.50 21.48
C LYS A 386 -8.76 20.41 21.84
N PHE A 387 -8.80 21.62 21.28
CA PHE A 387 -9.93 22.54 21.42
C PHE A 387 -11.26 21.88 21.03
N SER A 388 -11.27 21.17 19.91
CA SER A 388 -12.47 20.49 19.40
C SER A 388 -12.90 19.33 20.30
N VAL A 389 -11.95 18.57 20.83
CA VAL A 389 -12.22 17.49 21.81
C VAL A 389 -12.83 18.04 23.09
N ASP A 390 -12.28 19.13 23.64
CA ASP A 390 -12.70 19.72 24.91
C ASP A 390 -14.08 20.37 24.80
N LYS A 391 -14.31 21.11 23.71
CA LYS A 391 -15.56 21.86 23.51
C LYS A 391 -16.69 21.00 22.95
N TYR A 392 -16.35 19.94 22.21
CA TYR A 392 -17.29 19.07 21.51
C TYR A 392 -16.96 17.59 21.76
N PRO A 393 -17.15 17.10 23.00
CA PRO A 393 -16.85 15.72 23.33
C PRO A 393 -17.78 14.73 22.60
N ALA A 394 -17.23 13.60 22.17
CA ALA A 394 -17.94 12.57 21.43
C ALA A 394 -17.40 11.17 21.70
N GLU A 395 -18.15 10.14 21.29
CA GLU A 395 -17.71 8.75 21.34
C GLU A 395 -16.62 8.44 20.29
N LYS A 396 -16.71 9.11 19.13
CA LYS A 396 -15.82 8.89 17.99
C LYS A 396 -15.32 10.21 17.40
N TYR A 397 -14.07 10.20 16.96
CA TYR A 397 -13.36 11.37 16.46
C TYR A 397 -12.79 11.11 15.08
N MET A 398 -13.16 11.98 14.14
CA MET A 398 -12.56 12.05 12.82
C MET A 398 -11.80 13.37 12.68
N LEU A 399 -10.55 13.30 12.25
CA LEU A 399 -9.74 14.46 11.89
C LEU A 399 -9.55 14.46 10.37
N VAL A 400 -9.91 15.57 9.72
CA VAL A 400 -9.65 15.82 8.30
C VAL A 400 -8.57 16.89 8.20
N ILE A 401 -7.48 16.56 7.51
CA ILE A 401 -6.38 17.48 7.22
C ILE A 401 -6.47 17.81 5.74
N TRP A 402 -6.82 19.06 5.44
CA TRP A 402 -7.10 19.54 4.09
C TRP A 402 -6.01 20.50 3.63
N ASN A 403 -5.38 20.21 2.49
CA ASN A 403 -4.43 21.07 1.76
C ASN A 403 -3.85 20.32 0.53
N HIS A 404 -2.79 20.85 -0.09
CA HIS A 404 -1.75 20.07 -0.76
C HIS A 404 -1.13 18.99 0.13
N GLY A 405 -0.69 17.91 -0.52
CA GLY A 405 0.05 16.82 0.09
C GLY A 405 1.16 16.34 -0.83
N ALA A 406 2.21 15.80 -0.23
CA ALA A 406 3.36 15.27 -0.97
C ALA A 406 3.57 13.78 -0.69
N GLY A 407 2.70 13.12 0.09
CA GLY A 407 2.90 11.76 0.59
C GLY A 407 3.81 11.74 1.81
N TRP A 408 4.81 10.86 1.83
CA TRP A 408 5.76 10.75 2.94
C TRP A 408 6.57 12.04 3.29
N PRO A 409 6.82 13.00 2.38
CA PRO A 409 7.46 14.26 2.75
C PRO A 409 6.62 15.15 3.68
N GLY A 410 5.28 15.15 3.54
CA GLY A 410 4.41 15.98 4.38
C GLY A 410 3.08 16.40 3.75
N ILE A 411 2.37 17.26 4.49
CA ILE A 411 1.02 17.77 4.21
C ILE A 411 0.84 19.18 4.80
N ALA A 412 -0.27 19.87 4.49
CA ALA A 412 -0.68 21.12 5.13
C ALA A 412 0.32 22.27 4.90
N TYR A 413 0.54 22.61 3.63
CA TYR A 413 1.44 23.69 3.23
C TYR A 413 0.76 25.05 3.34
N ASP A 414 1.41 25.95 4.08
CA ASP A 414 1.04 27.34 4.27
C ASP A 414 2.04 28.21 3.51
N ASP A 415 1.59 28.83 2.42
CA ASP A 415 2.47 29.59 1.52
C ASP A 415 2.89 30.94 2.14
N GLU A 416 2.16 31.44 3.14
CA GLU A 416 2.50 32.69 3.82
C GLU A 416 3.67 32.51 4.78
N SER A 417 3.67 31.41 5.54
CA SER A 417 4.79 31.03 6.40
C SER A 417 5.92 30.32 5.63
N GLY A 418 5.59 29.69 4.51
CA GLY A 418 6.47 28.79 3.75
C GLY A 418 6.65 27.42 4.40
N ASN A 419 5.87 27.11 5.44
CA ASN A 419 5.96 25.86 6.19
C ASN A 419 4.96 24.82 5.68
N GLY A 420 5.26 23.56 5.97
CA GLY A 420 4.32 22.45 5.87
C GLY A 420 4.63 21.45 6.97
N ILE A 421 3.66 20.61 7.31
CA ILE A 421 3.82 19.59 8.36
C ILE A 421 4.50 18.37 7.74
N SER A 422 5.79 18.16 8.06
CA SER A 422 6.49 16.93 7.67
C SER A 422 5.90 15.70 8.36
N MET A 423 6.10 14.50 7.81
CA MET A 423 5.53 13.28 8.42
C MET A 423 5.97 13.01 9.88
N PRO A 424 7.24 13.24 10.29
CA PRO A 424 7.62 13.16 11.70
C PRO A 424 6.92 14.20 12.58
N GLN A 425 6.74 15.43 12.08
CA GLN A 425 5.99 16.46 12.79
C GLN A 425 4.50 16.11 12.91
N LEU A 426 3.92 15.52 11.85
CA LEU A 426 2.54 15.06 11.85
C LEU A 426 2.34 13.94 12.86
N LEU A 427 3.26 12.98 12.96
CA LEU A 427 3.23 11.96 14.01
C LEU A 427 3.20 12.61 15.40
N ASN A 428 4.06 13.60 15.66
CA ASN A 428 4.08 14.28 16.95
C ASN A 428 2.72 14.95 17.25
N SER A 429 2.14 15.69 16.30
CA SER A 429 0.82 16.30 16.47
C SER A 429 -0.28 15.26 16.74
N ILE A 430 -0.31 14.17 15.98
CA ILE A 430 -1.31 13.11 16.14
C ILE A 430 -1.13 12.36 17.45
N SER A 431 0.11 12.14 17.89
CA SER A 431 0.43 11.58 19.20
C SER A 431 -0.05 12.48 20.33
N ASP A 432 0.20 13.79 20.23
CA ASP A 432 -0.28 14.78 21.20
C ASP A 432 -1.82 14.82 21.29
N ILE A 433 -2.52 14.65 20.18
CA ILE A 433 -3.98 14.56 20.14
C ILE A 433 -4.47 13.25 20.78
N SER A 434 -3.82 12.13 20.47
CA SER A 434 -4.11 10.81 21.02
C SER A 434 -3.89 10.75 22.54
N ASN A 435 -2.84 11.40 23.05
CA ASN A 435 -2.58 11.55 24.48
C ASN A 435 -3.69 12.38 25.15
N HIS A 436 -4.07 13.52 24.55
CA HIS A 436 -5.16 14.35 25.06
C HIS A 436 -6.51 13.62 25.08
N LEU A 437 -6.81 12.83 24.05
CA LEU A 437 -7.99 11.95 24.03
C LEU A 437 -7.94 10.88 25.13
N SER A 438 -6.75 10.36 25.44
CA SER A 438 -6.59 9.37 26.52
C SER A 438 -6.91 10.00 27.87
N GLU A 439 -6.39 11.22 28.10
CA GLU A 439 -6.58 11.98 29.34
C GLU A 439 -8.02 12.48 29.52
N THR A 440 -8.67 12.96 28.46
CA THR A 440 -9.98 13.65 28.56
C THR A 440 -11.17 12.79 28.14
N GLN A 441 -10.96 11.78 27.29
CA GLN A 441 -12.04 10.98 26.70
C GLN A 441 -11.93 9.47 26.95
N ASN A 442 -10.90 9.00 27.67
CA ASN A 442 -10.58 7.58 27.84
C ASN A 442 -10.46 6.84 26.50
N LYS A 443 -9.80 7.48 25.52
CA LYS A 443 -9.63 6.96 24.16
C LYS A 443 -8.19 7.12 23.70
N SER A 444 -7.55 6.02 23.34
CA SER A 444 -6.13 6.03 22.97
C SER A 444 -5.83 6.40 21.53
N LYS A 445 -6.81 6.40 20.62
CA LYS A 445 -6.60 6.66 19.19
C LYS A 445 -7.71 7.51 18.57
N LEU A 446 -7.38 8.27 17.53
CA LEU A 446 -8.39 8.81 16.61
C LEU A 446 -9.04 7.66 15.84
N ASP A 447 -10.34 7.73 15.60
CA ASP A 447 -11.03 6.68 14.85
C ASP A 447 -10.71 6.75 13.36
N ILE A 448 -10.68 7.97 12.81
CA ILE A 448 -10.38 8.21 11.40
C ILE A 448 -9.48 9.44 11.29
N VAL A 449 -8.39 9.31 10.53
CA VAL A 449 -7.70 10.46 9.96
C VAL A 449 -7.90 10.42 8.45
N ASN A 450 -8.47 11.48 7.91
CA ASN A 450 -8.63 11.70 6.48
C ASN A 450 -7.61 12.71 6.00
N MET A 451 -6.79 12.31 5.05
CA MET A 451 -5.88 13.21 4.37
C MET A 451 -6.57 13.67 3.08
N ASP A 452 -7.29 14.79 3.15
CA ASP A 452 -7.91 15.44 1.99
C ASP A 452 -6.82 16.21 1.23
N ALA A 453 -5.88 15.43 0.69
CA ALA A 453 -4.61 15.88 0.15
C ALA A 453 -3.98 14.81 -0.76
N CYS A 454 -3.18 15.28 -1.71
CA CYS A 454 -2.52 14.45 -2.72
C CYS A 454 -1.57 13.40 -2.12
N LEU A 455 -1.55 12.20 -2.70
CA LEU A 455 -0.51 11.17 -2.52
C LEU A 455 -0.38 10.55 -1.11
N MET A 456 -1.38 10.71 -0.24
CA MET A 456 -1.29 10.33 1.18
C MET A 456 -1.58 8.86 1.51
N ALA A 457 -2.11 8.04 0.58
CA ALA A 457 -2.29 6.59 0.79
C ALA A 457 -1.00 5.80 0.54
N MET A 458 0.02 6.10 1.33
CA MET A 458 1.31 5.40 1.31
C MET A 458 1.46 4.46 2.50
N LEU A 459 2.19 3.36 2.30
CA LEU A 459 2.58 2.44 3.38
C LEU A 459 3.31 3.20 4.50
N GLU A 460 4.21 4.10 4.13
CA GLU A 460 4.99 4.92 5.05
C GLU A 460 4.11 5.79 5.95
N VAL A 461 3.15 6.50 5.35
CA VAL A 461 2.22 7.38 6.06
C VAL A 461 1.37 6.56 7.03
N GLY A 462 0.81 5.44 6.57
CA GLY A 462 0.02 4.56 7.42
C GLY A 462 0.83 3.95 8.57
N TYR A 463 2.07 3.52 8.30
CA TYR A 463 2.92 2.91 9.32
C TYR A 463 3.33 3.93 10.38
N GLN A 464 3.64 5.16 9.98
CA GLN A 464 4.02 6.24 10.88
C GLN A 464 2.90 6.55 11.90
N LEU A 465 1.62 6.43 11.51
CA LEU A 465 0.46 6.82 12.33
C LEU A 465 -0.22 5.65 13.07
N LYS A 466 0.25 4.41 12.89
CA LYS A 466 -0.46 3.19 13.32
C LYS A 466 -0.78 3.11 14.82
N ASP A 467 0.02 3.74 15.67
CA ASP A 467 -0.13 3.68 17.12
C ASP A 467 -1.15 4.69 17.66
N HIS A 468 -1.58 5.66 16.85
CA HIS A 468 -2.45 6.75 17.28
C HIS A 468 -3.74 6.88 16.46
N VAL A 469 -3.88 6.13 15.37
CA VAL A 469 -5.02 6.18 14.45
C VAL A 469 -5.52 4.78 14.11
N ASN A 470 -6.84 4.59 14.05
CA ASN A 470 -7.45 3.31 13.63
C ASN A 470 -7.53 3.18 12.11
N PHE A 471 -8.15 4.15 11.43
CA PHE A 471 -8.31 4.15 9.97
C PHE A 471 -7.71 5.40 9.33
N LEU A 472 -6.89 5.20 8.30
CA LEU A 472 -6.39 6.26 7.43
C LEU A 472 -7.19 6.26 6.13
N VAL A 473 -7.68 7.41 5.71
CA VAL A 473 -8.30 7.63 4.39
C VAL A 473 -7.38 8.55 3.58
N GLY A 474 -7.07 8.16 2.34
CA GLY A 474 -6.19 8.96 1.47
C GLY A 474 -6.10 8.43 0.03
N SER A 475 -5.67 9.31 -0.87
CA SER A 475 -5.44 9.00 -2.29
C SER A 475 -4.00 8.58 -2.55
N GLN A 476 -3.80 7.63 -3.47
CA GLN A 476 -2.47 7.27 -3.97
C GLN A 476 -1.98 8.26 -5.04
N GLU A 477 -2.91 8.99 -5.65
CA GLU A 477 -2.71 9.99 -6.70
C GLU A 477 -2.97 11.42 -6.19
N VAL A 478 -2.62 12.44 -6.99
CA VAL A 478 -3.13 13.80 -6.79
C VAL A 478 -4.66 13.85 -6.79
N GLU A 479 -5.21 14.69 -5.93
CA GLU A 479 -6.65 14.93 -5.84
C GLU A 479 -7.04 16.21 -6.62
N PRO A 480 -8.23 16.25 -7.24
CA PRO A 480 -8.75 17.50 -7.79
C PRO A 480 -9.00 18.51 -6.66
N GLY A 481 -8.84 19.80 -6.94
CA GLY A 481 -8.91 20.84 -5.91
C GLY A 481 -10.23 20.93 -5.14
N ALA A 482 -11.32 20.33 -5.63
CA ALA A 482 -12.60 20.26 -4.91
C ALA A 482 -12.59 19.20 -3.77
N GLY A 483 -11.53 18.41 -3.63
CA GLY A 483 -11.28 17.56 -2.47
C GLY A 483 -12.37 16.51 -2.21
N MET A 484 -12.62 16.25 -0.92
CA MET A 484 -13.66 15.35 -0.47
C MET A 484 -15.08 15.90 -0.68
N PRO A 485 -16.06 15.08 -1.09
CA PRO A 485 -17.46 15.52 -1.24
C PRO A 485 -18.16 15.56 0.13
N TYR A 486 -17.86 16.57 0.94
CA TYR A 486 -18.32 16.72 2.32
C TYR A 486 -19.83 16.48 2.47
N GLY A 487 -20.64 17.10 1.59
CA GLY A 487 -22.09 16.91 1.62
C GLY A 487 -22.56 15.47 1.38
N ASP A 488 -21.81 14.68 0.60
CA ASP A 488 -22.24 13.34 0.17
C ASP A 488 -22.00 12.25 1.22
N TYR A 489 -20.93 12.37 2.02
CA TYR A 489 -20.60 11.39 3.06
C TYR A 489 -21.06 11.82 4.47
N LEU A 490 -21.11 13.13 4.76
CA LEU A 490 -21.64 13.62 6.04
C LEU A 490 -23.16 13.46 6.14
N GLY A 491 -23.89 13.54 5.03
CA GLY A 491 -25.34 13.30 5.01
C GLY A 491 -25.73 11.92 5.58
N PRO A 492 -25.17 10.81 5.07
CA PRO A 492 -25.32 9.49 5.66
C PRO A 492 -24.93 9.41 7.14
N LEU A 493 -23.83 10.06 7.55
CA LEU A 493 -23.38 10.06 8.95
C LEU A 493 -24.38 10.75 9.88
N VAL A 494 -24.88 11.93 9.51
CA VAL A 494 -25.84 12.68 10.33
C VAL A 494 -27.18 11.97 10.44
N ASN A 495 -27.59 11.23 9.39
CA ASN A 495 -28.81 10.43 9.41
C ASN A 495 -28.66 9.09 10.16
N HIS A 496 -27.43 8.57 10.26
CA HIS A 496 -27.09 7.30 10.90
C HIS A 496 -25.86 7.47 11.81
N PRO A 497 -25.97 8.24 12.90
CA PRO A 497 -24.83 8.59 13.76
C PRO A 497 -24.22 7.40 14.49
N GLU A 498 -24.94 6.28 14.57
CA GLU A 498 -24.45 4.99 15.08
C GLU A 498 -23.38 4.33 14.18
N MET A 499 -23.17 4.85 12.96
CA MET A 499 -22.17 4.34 12.02
C MET A 499 -20.80 4.24 12.70
N ASN A 500 -20.18 3.07 12.62
CA ASN A 500 -18.83 2.86 13.15
C ASN A 500 -17.77 3.40 12.16
N ALA A 501 -16.54 3.52 12.64
CA ALA A 501 -15.44 4.13 11.88
C ALA A 501 -15.15 3.41 10.54
N ASN A 502 -15.20 2.08 10.53
CA ASN A 502 -15.01 1.28 9.31
C ASN A 502 -16.12 1.53 8.28
N ALA A 503 -17.37 1.62 8.73
CA ALA A 503 -18.51 1.91 7.85
C ALA A 503 -18.44 3.34 7.29
N LEU A 504 -18.06 4.33 8.12
CA LEU A 504 -17.90 5.72 7.70
C LEU A 504 -16.75 5.89 6.71
N SER A 505 -15.57 5.32 6.99
CA SER A 505 -14.42 5.41 6.08
C SER A 505 -14.70 4.70 4.74
N ARG A 506 -15.41 3.56 4.74
CA ARG A 506 -15.91 2.93 3.51
C ARG A 506 -16.88 3.82 2.73
N ASN A 507 -17.77 4.50 3.45
CA ASN A 507 -18.70 5.45 2.84
C ASN A 507 -17.93 6.60 2.17
N MET A 508 -16.92 7.15 2.83
CA MET A 508 -16.07 8.23 2.31
C MET A 508 -15.44 7.86 0.96
N VAL A 509 -14.75 6.71 0.85
CA VAL A 509 -14.16 6.25 -0.42
C VAL A 509 -15.24 6.04 -1.49
N ASP A 510 -16.36 5.40 -1.13
CA ASP A 510 -17.46 5.15 -2.08
C ASP A 510 -18.04 6.45 -2.64
N LYS A 511 -18.24 7.47 -1.79
CA LYS A 511 -18.75 8.79 -2.18
C LYS A 511 -17.74 9.58 -2.98
N PHE A 512 -16.48 9.62 -2.57
CA PHE A 512 -15.41 10.31 -3.29
C PHE A 512 -15.27 9.79 -4.73
N VAL A 513 -15.15 8.47 -4.89
CA VAL A 513 -14.99 7.89 -6.23
C VAL A 513 -16.21 8.15 -7.12
N LYS A 514 -17.42 8.14 -6.53
CA LYS A 514 -18.68 8.43 -7.24
C LYS A 514 -18.90 9.91 -7.53
N SER A 515 -18.41 10.82 -6.68
CA SER A 515 -18.57 12.28 -6.86
C SER A 515 -17.79 12.78 -8.08
N TYR A 516 -16.68 12.13 -8.41
CA TYR A 516 -15.83 12.48 -9.55
C TYR A 516 -16.19 11.77 -10.86
N THR A 517 -17.30 11.03 -10.91
CA THR A 517 -17.78 10.47 -12.19
C THR A 517 -18.50 11.55 -13.00
N THR A 518 -18.82 11.30 -14.28
CA THR A 518 -19.40 12.34 -15.17
C THR A 518 -20.73 12.94 -14.69
N LYS A 519 -21.42 12.29 -13.75
CA LYS A 519 -22.66 12.80 -13.14
C LYS A 519 -22.57 12.95 -11.62
N GLY A 520 -21.37 12.83 -11.06
CA GLY A 520 -21.17 12.97 -9.62
C GLY A 520 -21.27 14.43 -9.17
N SER A 521 -21.41 14.62 -7.87
CA SER A 521 -21.55 15.93 -7.21
C SER A 521 -20.38 16.87 -7.47
N GLN A 522 -19.18 16.32 -7.67
CA GLN A 522 -17.95 17.06 -7.95
C GLN A 522 -17.52 17.02 -9.44
N SER A 523 -18.46 16.65 -10.32
CA SER A 523 -18.21 16.70 -11.77
C SER A 523 -18.05 18.14 -12.27
N ASN A 524 -17.06 18.36 -13.12
CA ASN A 524 -16.85 19.65 -13.76
C ASN A 524 -17.81 19.81 -14.95
N ARG A 525 -18.57 20.91 -14.99
CA ARG A 525 -19.52 21.21 -16.08
C ARG A 525 -18.87 21.25 -17.48
N HIS A 526 -17.58 21.58 -17.58
CA HIS A 526 -16.86 21.72 -18.84
C HIS A 526 -16.15 20.44 -19.29
N TRP A 527 -15.69 19.59 -18.36
CA TRP A 527 -14.84 18.44 -18.67
C TRP A 527 -15.42 17.09 -18.24
N GLY A 528 -16.52 17.09 -17.48
CA GLY A 528 -17.14 15.87 -16.95
C GLY A 528 -16.49 15.38 -15.67
N GLY A 529 -16.25 14.08 -15.57
CA GLY A 529 -15.62 13.45 -14.40
C GLY A 529 -14.09 13.62 -14.39
N SER A 530 -13.46 13.27 -13.27
CA SER A 530 -12.02 13.37 -13.04
C SER A 530 -11.40 11.99 -12.79
N SER A 531 -10.11 11.87 -13.12
CA SER A 531 -9.26 10.72 -12.79
C SER A 531 -8.86 10.81 -11.32
N VAL A 532 -9.26 9.86 -10.49
CA VAL A 532 -9.03 9.88 -9.04
C VAL A 532 -8.76 8.47 -8.50
N THR A 533 -8.12 8.41 -7.33
CA THR A 533 -7.97 7.22 -6.49
C THR A 533 -8.33 7.56 -5.05
N GLN A 534 -8.82 6.61 -4.25
CA GLN A 534 -9.09 6.82 -2.82
C GLN A 534 -9.13 5.47 -2.13
N SER A 535 -8.66 5.39 -0.89
CA SER A 535 -8.56 4.11 -0.17
C SER A 535 -8.69 4.29 1.34
N VAL A 536 -9.04 3.20 2.03
CA VAL A 536 -8.97 3.11 3.49
C VAL A 536 -7.97 2.06 3.91
N LEU A 537 -7.06 2.46 4.79
CA LEU A 537 -6.12 1.56 5.48
C LEU A 537 -6.54 1.39 6.96
N ASP A 538 -6.72 0.15 7.39
CA ASP A 538 -6.82 -0.28 8.79
C ASP A 538 -5.39 -0.41 9.34
N LEU A 539 -4.97 0.59 10.13
CA LEU A 539 -3.58 0.69 10.55
C LEU A 539 -3.22 -0.36 11.61
N SER A 540 -4.20 -1.01 12.23
CA SER A 540 -3.95 -2.15 13.13
C SER A 540 -3.37 -3.38 12.41
N LYS A 541 -3.40 -3.39 11.07
CA LYS A 541 -2.98 -4.52 10.21
C LYS A 541 -1.85 -4.17 9.26
N ILE A 542 -1.20 -3.02 9.42
CA ILE A 542 -0.19 -2.55 8.46
C ILE A 542 1.20 -3.15 8.69
N THR A 543 1.53 -3.53 9.93
CA THR A 543 2.86 -4.08 10.29
C THR A 543 3.26 -5.33 9.46
N PRO A 544 2.37 -6.33 9.25
CA PRO A 544 2.72 -7.50 8.44
C PRO A 544 3.11 -7.19 6.98
N VAL A 545 2.61 -6.07 6.43
CA VAL A 545 3.01 -5.61 5.08
C VAL A 545 4.45 -5.16 5.08
N LYS A 546 4.82 -4.34 6.08
CA LYS A 546 6.19 -3.86 6.26
C LYS A 546 7.15 -5.03 6.51
N GLU A 547 6.81 -5.98 7.38
CA GLU A 547 7.66 -7.15 7.66
C GLU A 547 7.88 -8.02 6.42
N SER A 548 6.82 -8.26 5.64
CA SER A 548 6.94 -9.00 4.37
C SER A 548 7.80 -8.26 3.36
N LEU A 549 7.72 -6.92 3.35
CA LEU A 549 8.51 -6.06 2.49
C LEU A 549 10.00 -6.06 2.89
N ASP A 550 10.31 -6.09 4.19
CA ASP A 550 11.69 -6.19 4.67
C ASP A 550 12.35 -7.49 4.22
N LEU A 551 11.64 -8.62 4.29
CA LEU A 551 12.15 -9.90 3.80
C LEU A 551 12.45 -9.84 2.30
N LEU A 552 11.60 -9.19 1.51
CA LEU A 552 11.86 -8.96 0.10
C LEU A 552 13.06 -8.04 -0.11
N ALA A 553 13.18 -6.97 0.68
CA ALA A 553 14.27 -6.02 0.59
C ALA A 553 15.63 -6.68 0.87
N ASP A 554 15.71 -7.45 1.97
CA ASP A 554 16.89 -8.21 2.36
C ASP A 554 17.31 -9.18 1.25
N LEU A 555 16.37 -9.93 0.67
CA LEU A 555 16.66 -10.84 -0.46
C LEU A 555 17.15 -10.10 -1.70
N LEU A 556 16.59 -8.94 -2.01
CA LEU A 556 17.02 -8.13 -3.17
C LEU A 556 18.41 -7.49 -2.94
N ILE A 557 18.76 -7.15 -1.71
CA ILE A 557 20.10 -6.71 -1.33
C ILE A 557 21.10 -7.87 -1.47
N GLU A 558 20.74 -9.07 -1.02
CA GLU A 558 21.59 -10.26 -1.12
C GLU A 558 21.79 -10.71 -2.58
N GLU A 559 20.74 -10.68 -3.38
CA GLU A 559 20.77 -10.98 -4.81
C GLU A 559 20.91 -9.70 -5.66
N GLU A 560 22.06 -9.03 -5.58
CA GLU A 560 22.33 -7.75 -6.27
C GLU A 560 21.94 -7.76 -7.77
N SER A 561 22.12 -8.89 -8.47
CA SER A 561 21.72 -9.03 -9.88
C SER A 561 20.21 -8.90 -10.09
N ALA A 562 19.40 -9.36 -9.13
CA ALA A 562 17.94 -9.21 -9.16
C ALA A 562 17.56 -7.74 -8.96
N TRP A 563 18.12 -7.07 -7.95
CA TRP A 563 17.88 -5.64 -7.73
C TRP A 563 18.27 -4.78 -8.94
N LYS A 564 19.46 -5.02 -9.50
CA LYS A 564 19.94 -4.39 -10.74
C LYS A 564 18.96 -4.63 -11.91
N SER A 565 18.45 -5.85 -12.07
CA SER A 565 17.46 -6.19 -13.10
C SER A 565 16.16 -5.39 -12.92
N LEU A 566 15.73 -5.17 -11.68
CA LEU A 566 14.55 -4.35 -11.38
C LEU A 566 14.77 -2.87 -11.73
N ILE A 567 15.87 -2.25 -11.28
CA ILE A 567 16.16 -0.83 -11.58
C ILE A 567 16.29 -0.61 -13.10
N LEU A 568 17.07 -1.46 -13.78
CA LEU A 568 17.22 -1.37 -15.24
C LEU A 568 15.89 -1.60 -15.96
N GLY A 569 15.12 -2.58 -15.49
CA GLY A 569 13.79 -2.85 -16.02
C GLY A 569 12.89 -1.62 -15.96
N TYR A 570 12.94 -0.86 -14.88
CA TYR A 570 12.22 0.42 -14.74
C TYR A 570 12.75 1.49 -15.71
N ASN A 571 14.06 1.76 -15.71
CA ASN A 571 14.66 2.82 -16.54
C ASN A 571 14.44 2.60 -18.04
N TYR A 572 14.31 1.34 -18.46
CA TYR A 572 14.09 0.95 -19.85
C TYR A 572 12.65 0.57 -20.19
N GLY A 573 11.70 0.72 -19.27
CA GLY A 573 10.27 0.45 -19.49
C GLY A 573 9.95 -1.04 -19.76
N VAL A 574 10.81 -1.95 -19.33
CA VAL A 574 10.57 -3.40 -19.34
C VAL A 574 9.69 -3.79 -18.15
N ILE A 575 9.91 -3.13 -17.02
CA ILE A 575 9.06 -3.18 -15.83
C ILE A 575 8.20 -1.92 -15.85
N ASP A 576 6.90 -2.15 -15.98
CA ASP A 576 5.88 -1.10 -16.02
C ASP A 576 5.01 -1.30 -14.78
N SER A 577 5.44 -0.76 -13.63
CA SER A 577 4.59 -0.67 -12.44
C SER A 577 3.81 0.64 -12.47
N LYS A 578 2.58 0.65 -11.98
CA LYS A 578 1.77 1.87 -11.83
C LYS A 578 2.53 2.87 -10.95
N ARG A 579 2.84 4.02 -11.54
CA ARG A 579 3.32 5.23 -10.86
C ARG A 579 2.21 6.28 -10.82
N TYR A 580 2.36 7.23 -9.91
CA TYR A 580 1.45 8.37 -9.72
C TYR A 580 2.11 9.66 -10.22
N ALA A 581 1.54 10.84 -9.91
CA ALA A 581 2.08 12.13 -10.33
C ALA A 581 3.58 12.28 -9.99
N THR A 582 4.00 11.72 -8.86
CA THR A 582 5.41 11.57 -8.50
C THR A 582 5.94 10.24 -9.03
N GLU A 583 6.89 10.28 -9.98
CA GLU A 583 7.46 9.06 -10.57
C GLU A 583 8.12 8.13 -9.54
N SER A 584 8.55 8.68 -8.40
CA SER A 584 9.11 7.91 -7.28
C SER A 584 8.06 7.22 -6.42
N PHE A 585 6.76 7.41 -6.64
CA PHE A 585 5.71 6.69 -5.89
C PHE A 585 5.09 5.63 -6.79
N THR A 586 5.08 4.39 -6.32
CA THR A 586 4.55 3.25 -7.07
C THR A 586 3.46 2.54 -6.30
N ASP A 587 2.48 1.98 -7.01
CA ASP A 587 1.55 1.04 -6.41
C ASP A 587 2.31 -0.21 -5.94
N LEU A 588 2.22 -0.52 -4.66
CA LEU A 588 3.01 -1.60 -4.05
C LEU A 588 2.56 -2.97 -4.59
N PHE A 589 1.25 -3.18 -4.77
CA PHE A 589 0.73 -4.46 -5.24
C PHE A 589 1.09 -4.70 -6.71
N ASP A 590 0.94 -3.68 -7.57
CA ASP A 590 1.32 -3.78 -8.99
C ASP A 590 2.83 -3.98 -9.14
N PHE A 591 3.65 -3.36 -8.28
CA PHE A 591 5.10 -3.59 -8.27
C PHE A 591 5.45 -5.04 -7.95
N MET A 592 4.84 -5.63 -6.92
CA MET A 592 5.02 -7.06 -6.63
C MET A 592 4.61 -7.94 -7.81
N ASP A 593 3.53 -7.55 -8.51
CA ASP A 593 3.06 -8.20 -9.73
C ASP A 593 4.10 -8.17 -10.86
N GLN A 594 4.92 -7.11 -10.95
CA GLN A 594 6.05 -7.04 -11.89
C GLN A 594 7.20 -7.96 -11.48
N ILE A 595 7.52 -8.06 -10.19
CA ILE A 595 8.55 -8.99 -9.67
C ILE A 595 8.16 -10.42 -10.00
N LEU A 596 6.91 -10.80 -9.77
CA LEU A 596 6.40 -12.15 -10.05
C LEU A 596 6.49 -12.53 -11.54
N LYS A 597 6.28 -11.56 -12.45
CA LYS A 597 6.35 -11.74 -13.90
C LYS A 597 7.78 -11.73 -14.44
N ASN A 598 8.74 -11.24 -13.67
CA ASN A 598 10.13 -11.13 -14.12
C ASN A 598 10.83 -12.50 -14.05
N ASN A 599 11.40 -12.95 -15.18
CA ASN A 599 12.07 -14.25 -15.28
C ASN A 599 13.45 -14.27 -14.62
N GLU A 600 14.04 -13.10 -14.37
CA GLU A 600 15.34 -12.95 -13.71
C GLU A 600 15.25 -13.06 -12.18
N MET A 601 14.04 -13.13 -11.60
CA MET A 601 13.84 -13.24 -10.16
C MET A 601 13.88 -14.69 -9.69
N SER A 602 14.61 -14.95 -8.61
CA SER A 602 14.66 -16.25 -7.94
C SER A 602 13.29 -16.66 -7.40
N LYS A 603 13.15 -17.94 -7.05
CA LYS A 603 11.90 -18.47 -6.48
C LYS A 603 11.62 -17.85 -5.11
N GLU A 604 12.68 -17.61 -4.36
CA GLU A 604 12.71 -17.02 -3.03
C GLU A 604 12.19 -15.58 -3.10
N ILE A 605 12.74 -14.75 -4.00
CA ILE A 605 12.26 -13.38 -4.24
C ILE A 605 10.79 -13.36 -4.68
N LYS A 606 10.40 -14.26 -5.60
CA LYS A 606 8.99 -14.35 -6.03
C LYS A 606 8.07 -14.75 -4.88
N THR A 607 8.52 -15.63 -3.99
CA THR A 607 7.75 -16.02 -2.80
C THR A 607 7.61 -14.85 -1.83
N ALA A 608 8.70 -14.12 -1.57
CA ALA A 608 8.66 -12.92 -0.73
C ALA A 608 7.73 -11.83 -1.30
N ALA A 609 7.82 -11.55 -2.61
CA ALA A 609 6.91 -10.62 -3.28
C ALA A 609 5.44 -11.07 -3.21
N ARG A 610 5.18 -12.39 -3.26
CA ARG A 610 3.84 -12.94 -3.07
C ARG A 610 3.34 -12.75 -1.64
N ASN A 611 4.21 -12.88 -0.64
CA ASN A 611 3.87 -12.64 0.76
C ASN A 611 3.48 -11.17 1.02
N VAL A 612 4.18 -10.22 0.38
CA VAL A 612 3.77 -8.81 0.37
C VAL A 612 2.34 -8.66 -0.17
N GLN A 613 2.01 -9.24 -1.33
CA GLN A 613 0.64 -9.19 -1.87
C GLN A 613 -0.40 -9.85 -0.95
N LEU A 614 -0.05 -10.94 -0.27
CA LEU A 614 -0.96 -11.65 0.63
C LEU A 614 -1.22 -10.84 1.90
N SER A 615 -0.18 -10.23 2.48
CA SER A 615 -0.27 -9.36 3.66
C SER A 615 -1.11 -8.10 3.39
N MET A 616 -1.01 -7.52 2.19
CA MET A 616 -1.87 -6.41 1.74
C MET A 616 -3.34 -6.80 1.55
N GLY A 617 -3.63 -8.10 1.41
CA GLY A 617 -4.93 -8.61 0.96
C GLY A 617 -5.02 -8.68 -0.56
N VAL A 618 -5.26 -9.87 -1.10
CA VAL A 618 -5.49 -10.05 -2.54
C VAL A 618 -6.90 -9.53 -2.86
N PRO A 619 -7.03 -8.52 -3.74
CA PRO A 619 -8.33 -8.01 -4.13
C PRO A 619 -9.11 -9.12 -4.85
N ASP A 620 -10.37 -9.34 -4.46
CA ASP A 620 -11.25 -10.24 -5.18
C ASP A 620 -11.32 -9.77 -6.64
N ARG A 621 -10.73 -10.57 -7.54
CA ARG A 621 -10.83 -10.35 -8.98
C ARG A 621 -12.26 -10.64 -9.39
N ILE A 622 -13.16 -9.69 -9.19
CA ILE A 622 -14.48 -9.70 -9.82
C ILE A 622 -14.22 -9.85 -11.32
N ARG A 623 -14.65 -11.00 -11.88
CA ARG A 623 -14.60 -11.36 -13.31
C ARG A 623 -14.66 -10.09 -14.17
N HIS A 624 -13.61 -9.86 -14.95
CA HIS A 624 -13.44 -8.61 -15.67
C HIS A 624 -14.65 -8.41 -16.59
N LYS A 625 -15.18 -7.19 -16.73
CA LYS A 625 -16.29 -6.94 -17.67
C LYS A 625 -15.90 -7.20 -19.14
N THR A 626 -14.62 -7.33 -19.43
CA THR A 626 -14.07 -7.85 -20.70
C THR A 626 -14.28 -9.35 -20.88
N ASP A 627 -14.71 -10.08 -19.84
CA ASP A 627 -15.21 -11.45 -19.92
C ASP A 627 -16.64 -11.50 -20.50
N GLN A 628 -17.26 -10.34 -20.78
CA GLN A 628 -18.61 -10.20 -21.34
C GLN A 628 -18.60 -9.47 -22.69
N VAL A 629 -19.64 -9.68 -23.51
CA VAL A 629 -19.82 -9.00 -24.80
C VAL A 629 -20.14 -7.52 -24.58
N VAL A 630 -19.39 -6.62 -25.24
CA VAL A 630 -19.68 -5.17 -25.21
C VAL A 630 -20.60 -4.80 -26.38
N LYS A 631 -21.74 -4.16 -26.08
CA LYS A 631 -22.73 -3.70 -27.08
C LYS A 631 -22.88 -2.17 -27.00
N LEU A 632 -22.60 -1.48 -28.11
CA LEU A 632 -22.79 -0.02 -28.23
C LEU A 632 -23.98 0.28 -29.15
N VAL A 633 -24.80 1.26 -28.77
CA VAL A 633 -26.04 1.63 -29.50
C VAL A 633 -26.10 3.14 -29.76
N ARG A 634 -26.56 3.54 -30.94
CA ARG A 634 -26.74 4.94 -31.37
C ARG A 634 -28.02 5.15 -32.17
N ASP A 635 -28.50 6.39 -32.18
CA ASP A 635 -29.67 6.81 -32.98
C ASP A 635 -29.29 7.22 -34.41
N LYS A 636 -28.01 7.56 -34.62
CA LYS A 636 -27.47 8.04 -35.89
C LYS A 636 -26.36 7.12 -36.39
N PRO A 637 -26.18 6.99 -37.72
CA PRO A 637 -25.07 6.25 -38.30
C PRO A 637 -23.70 6.87 -37.95
N GLY A 638 -22.63 6.09 -38.16
CA GLY A 638 -21.26 6.54 -37.92
C GLY A 638 -20.33 5.39 -37.53
N TYR A 639 -19.22 5.74 -36.87
CA TYR A 639 -18.19 4.80 -36.45
C TYR A 639 -17.90 4.91 -34.96
N VAL A 640 -17.23 3.90 -34.42
CA VAL A 640 -16.62 3.90 -33.10
C VAL A 640 -15.13 3.59 -33.21
N VAL A 641 -14.30 4.48 -32.69
CA VAL A 641 -12.85 4.26 -32.48
C VAL A 641 -12.68 3.64 -31.11
N TRP A 642 -11.88 2.59 -30.96
CA TRP A 642 -11.76 1.86 -29.71
C TRP A 642 -10.35 1.27 -29.49
N GLY A 643 -10.08 0.89 -28.24
CA GLY A 643 -8.88 0.22 -27.77
C GLY A 643 -9.13 -0.43 -26.40
N VAL A 644 -8.13 -1.10 -25.85
CA VAL A 644 -8.19 -1.75 -24.53
C VAL A 644 -6.97 -1.36 -23.69
N ASN A 645 -7.02 -1.48 -22.37
CA ASN A 645 -5.91 -1.18 -21.43
C ASN A 645 -5.04 0.02 -21.87
N ASP A 646 -5.50 1.24 -21.62
CA ASP A 646 -4.84 2.48 -22.05
C ASP A 646 -4.77 2.66 -23.58
N TRP A 647 -5.88 2.40 -24.27
CA TRP A 647 -6.03 2.60 -25.73
C TRP A 647 -5.12 1.72 -26.61
N LYS A 648 -4.58 0.61 -26.08
CA LYS A 648 -3.87 -0.39 -26.88
C LYS A 648 -4.80 -1.00 -27.92
N THR A 649 -4.32 -1.10 -29.16
CA THR A 649 -5.07 -1.73 -30.26
C THR A 649 -4.80 -3.23 -30.25
N PRO A 650 -5.83 -4.07 -30.02
CA PRO A 650 -5.65 -5.52 -30.03
C PRO A 650 -5.38 -6.03 -31.44
N SER A 651 -4.87 -7.26 -31.56
CA SER A 651 -4.71 -7.96 -32.84
C SER A 651 -6.01 -7.93 -33.66
N ASP A 652 -5.86 -7.82 -34.97
CA ASP A 652 -6.93 -7.90 -35.95
C ASP A 652 -7.75 -9.20 -35.89
N SER A 653 -7.18 -10.28 -35.36
CA SER A 653 -7.87 -11.56 -35.14
C SER A 653 -9.14 -11.48 -34.26
N VAL A 654 -9.27 -10.45 -33.41
CA VAL A 654 -10.43 -10.26 -32.53
C VAL A 654 -11.32 -9.09 -32.96
N TRP A 655 -11.05 -8.48 -34.10
CA TRP A 655 -11.78 -7.30 -34.53
C TRP A 655 -13.18 -7.66 -35.04
N PRO A 656 -14.23 -6.89 -34.67
CA PRO A 656 -15.54 -7.03 -35.28
C PRO A 656 -15.49 -6.81 -36.80
N ARG A 657 -16.42 -7.44 -37.51
CA ARG A 657 -16.48 -7.35 -38.98
C ARG A 657 -16.60 -5.89 -39.46
N GLY A 658 -15.73 -5.49 -40.39
CA GLY A 658 -15.67 -4.12 -40.93
C GLY A 658 -14.76 -3.17 -40.15
N THR A 659 -14.08 -3.64 -39.11
CA THR A 659 -13.10 -2.84 -38.38
C THR A 659 -11.85 -2.58 -39.24
N SER A 660 -11.31 -1.38 -39.16
CA SER A 660 -10.07 -0.97 -39.85
C SER A 660 -9.20 -0.13 -38.92
N LEU A 661 -8.03 0.32 -39.40
CA LEU A 661 -7.17 1.22 -38.64
C LEU A 661 -7.51 2.69 -38.87
N TYR A 662 -7.62 3.42 -37.78
CA TYR A 662 -7.78 4.87 -37.75
C TYR A 662 -6.48 5.55 -37.32
N ARG A 663 -5.99 6.47 -38.17
CA ARG A 663 -4.72 7.19 -37.98
C ARG A 663 -3.54 6.25 -37.70
N SER A 664 -3.54 5.09 -38.35
CA SER A 664 -2.52 4.02 -38.23
C SER A 664 -2.34 3.42 -36.83
N ARG A 665 -3.10 3.87 -35.83
CA ARG A 665 -2.88 3.56 -34.42
C ARG A 665 -4.07 2.88 -33.74
N TYR A 666 -5.30 3.30 -34.01
CA TYR A 666 -6.49 2.87 -33.26
C TYR A 666 -7.41 1.98 -34.10
N ALA A 667 -8.16 1.08 -33.47
CA ALA A 667 -9.21 0.32 -34.17
C ALA A 667 -10.44 1.21 -34.40
N ILE A 668 -11.06 1.14 -35.59
CA ILE A 668 -12.32 1.82 -35.90
C ILE A 668 -13.32 0.85 -36.50
N THR A 669 -14.50 0.73 -35.88
CA THR A 669 -15.58 -0.18 -36.28
C THR A 669 -16.81 0.62 -36.72
N PRO A 670 -17.41 0.34 -37.90
CA PRO A 670 -18.66 0.96 -38.32
C PRO A 670 -19.84 0.43 -37.50
N PHE A 671 -20.80 1.30 -37.19
CA PHE A 671 -22.09 0.84 -36.65
C PHE A 671 -22.94 0.18 -37.73
N GLN A 672 -23.66 -0.89 -37.37
CA GLN A 672 -24.60 -1.59 -38.25
C GLN A 672 -26.04 -1.21 -37.89
N LYS A 673 -26.86 -0.88 -38.89
CA LYS A 673 -28.28 -0.60 -38.66
C LYS A 673 -29.01 -1.88 -38.23
N LYS A 674 -29.73 -1.81 -37.11
CA LYS A 674 -30.64 -2.87 -36.62
C LYS A 674 -31.91 -2.18 -36.13
N GLU A 675 -33.03 -2.47 -36.78
CA GLU A 675 -34.33 -1.81 -36.53
C GLU A 675 -34.18 -0.27 -36.60
N ASP A 676 -34.58 0.43 -35.54
CA ASP A 676 -34.59 1.89 -35.44
C ASP A 676 -33.27 2.46 -34.89
N LYS A 677 -32.27 1.61 -34.62
CA LYS A 677 -31.00 1.99 -34.01
C LYS A 677 -29.79 1.49 -34.82
N TYR A 678 -28.63 2.02 -34.49
CA TYR A 678 -27.32 1.64 -35.03
C TYR A 678 -26.51 0.98 -33.92
N VAL A 679 -25.99 -0.23 -34.16
CA VAL A 679 -25.37 -1.07 -33.12
C VAL A 679 -23.99 -1.59 -33.54
N ALA A 680 -23.05 -1.65 -32.61
CA ALA A 680 -21.75 -2.32 -32.76
C ALA A 680 -21.54 -3.32 -31.61
N TYR A 681 -21.02 -4.50 -31.93
CA TYR A 681 -20.78 -5.59 -30.97
C TYR A 681 -19.28 -5.92 -30.93
N PHE A 682 -18.78 -6.16 -29.73
CA PHE A 682 -17.39 -6.50 -29.47
C PHE A 682 -17.32 -7.77 -28.62
N SER A 683 -16.51 -8.74 -29.06
CA SER A 683 -16.36 -10.04 -28.39
C SER A 683 -15.70 -9.88 -27.01
N PRO A 684 -15.86 -10.84 -26.07
CA PRO A 684 -15.10 -10.84 -24.83
C PRO A 684 -13.60 -10.84 -25.13
N PHE A 685 -12.86 -10.01 -24.39
CA PHE A 685 -11.46 -9.68 -24.63
C PHE A 685 -10.52 -10.21 -23.56
N SER A 686 -10.98 -11.15 -22.73
CA SER A 686 -10.28 -11.64 -21.54
C SER A 686 -8.80 -11.97 -21.79
N ARG A 687 -8.44 -12.63 -22.89
CA ARG A 687 -7.05 -12.87 -23.29
C ARG A 687 -6.79 -12.48 -24.75
N MET A 688 -5.92 -11.50 -24.97
CA MET A 688 -5.62 -10.96 -26.30
C MET A 688 -4.13 -10.97 -26.61
N LYS A 689 -3.78 -10.66 -27.86
CA LYS A 689 -2.41 -10.39 -28.30
C LYS A 689 -2.28 -8.97 -28.82
N THR A 690 -1.18 -8.29 -28.52
CA THR A 690 -0.92 -6.94 -29.05
C THR A 690 -0.73 -7.00 -30.57
N ARG A 691 -1.22 -6.02 -31.32
CA ARG A 691 -1.08 -5.98 -32.78
C ARG A 691 0.39 -6.02 -33.25
N ASP A 692 1.26 -5.23 -32.63
CA ASP A 692 2.61 -5.00 -33.15
C ASP A 692 3.63 -6.04 -32.66
N THR A 693 3.47 -6.57 -31.43
CA THR A 693 4.45 -7.51 -30.83
C THR A 693 3.94 -8.94 -30.68
N ASN A 694 2.66 -9.17 -30.97
CA ASN A 694 1.95 -10.44 -30.77
C ASN A 694 2.03 -11.02 -29.34
N LYS A 695 2.47 -10.23 -28.35
CA LYS A 695 2.58 -10.64 -26.95
C LYS A 695 1.19 -10.81 -26.32
N PRO A 696 0.96 -11.89 -25.55
CA PRO A 696 -0.30 -12.10 -24.86
C PRO A 696 -0.47 -11.08 -23.73
N PHE A 697 -1.68 -10.57 -23.56
CA PHE A 697 -2.06 -9.71 -22.44
C PHE A 697 -3.53 -9.93 -22.08
N PHE A 698 -3.90 -9.66 -20.83
CA PHE A 698 -5.30 -9.68 -20.41
C PHE A 698 -5.91 -8.31 -20.64
N ALA A 699 -7.02 -8.23 -21.37
CA ALA A 699 -7.75 -6.96 -21.48
C ALA A 699 -8.63 -6.81 -20.24
N ASN A 700 -8.40 -5.76 -19.48
CA ASN A 700 -9.11 -5.42 -18.25
C ASN A 700 -10.02 -4.19 -18.44
N GLU A 701 -9.80 -3.44 -19.53
CA GLU A 701 -10.49 -2.19 -19.86
C GLU A 701 -10.85 -2.14 -21.35
N PHE A 702 -11.97 -1.49 -21.70
CA PHE A 702 -12.38 -1.20 -23.08
C PHE A 702 -12.69 0.29 -23.24
N ASN A 703 -11.87 0.99 -24.02
CA ASN A 703 -11.95 2.43 -24.26
C ASN A 703 -12.53 2.70 -25.65
N TYR A 704 -13.40 3.71 -25.80
CA TYR A 704 -13.91 4.06 -27.12
C TYR A 704 -14.40 5.50 -27.28
N LYS A 705 -14.59 5.91 -28.54
CA LYS A 705 -15.10 7.21 -28.98
C LYS A 705 -15.93 7.12 -30.25
N PHE A 706 -16.95 7.96 -30.39
CA PHE A 706 -17.79 8.01 -31.60
C PHE A 706 -17.31 9.00 -32.66
N LEU A 707 -17.48 8.61 -33.93
CA LEU A 707 -17.32 9.45 -35.12
C LEU A 707 -18.61 9.43 -35.96
N ASP A 708 -18.85 10.48 -36.73
CA ASP A 708 -19.95 10.55 -37.70
C ASP A 708 -19.60 9.81 -39.00
N GLU A 709 -20.51 9.82 -39.97
CA GLU A 709 -20.32 9.15 -41.27
C GLU A 709 -19.12 9.70 -42.07
N ASN A 710 -18.73 10.96 -41.83
CA ASN A 710 -17.58 11.61 -42.45
C ASN A 710 -16.28 11.41 -41.66
N LYS A 711 -16.29 10.51 -40.66
CA LYS A 711 -15.16 10.25 -39.73
C LYS A 711 -14.72 11.51 -38.96
N LYS A 712 -15.60 12.51 -38.84
CA LYS A 712 -15.41 13.66 -37.96
C LYS A 712 -15.92 13.31 -36.57
N LYS A 713 -15.36 13.95 -35.55
CA LYS A 713 -15.81 13.74 -34.16
C LYS A 713 -17.28 14.15 -34.06
N VAL A 714 -18.11 13.30 -33.47
CA VAL A 714 -19.52 13.64 -33.21
C VAL A 714 -19.55 14.58 -32.02
N MET A 715 -20.02 15.80 -32.23
CA MET A 715 -20.34 16.76 -31.18
C MET A 715 -21.66 16.32 -30.52
N ILE A 716 -21.69 16.12 -29.21
CA ILE A 716 -22.95 15.91 -28.49
C ILE A 716 -23.55 17.30 -28.22
N VAL A 717 -24.56 17.69 -28.99
CA VAL A 717 -25.34 18.91 -28.71
C VAL A 717 -26.48 18.52 -27.77
N LYS A 718 -26.45 19.03 -26.53
CA LYS A 718 -27.63 19.07 -25.66
C LYS A 718 -28.06 20.54 -25.53
N GLU A 719 -29.34 20.81 -25.76
CA GLU A 719 -29.99 22.10 -25.43
C GLU A 719 -29.32 23.36 -26.02
N GLY A 720 -28.95 23.31 -27.30
CA GLY A 720 -28.63 24.53 -28.07
C GLY A 720 -27.34 25.26 -27.70
N LYS A 721 -26.44 24.65 -26.91
CA LYS A 721 -25.06 25.15 -26.71
C LYS A 721 -24.05 24.18 -27.32
N GLU A 722 -23.08 24.73 -28.06
CA GLU A 722 -21.93 23.98 -28.59
C GLU A 722 -21.05 23.51 -27.44
N ASP A 723 -21.09 22.20 -27.14
CA ASP A 723 -20.12 21.55 -26.27
C ASP A 723 -18.95 21.01 -27.11
N ARG A 724 -17.76 21.60 -26.94
CA ARG A 724 -16.53 21.26 -27.69
C ARG A 724 -15.65 20.21 -26.98
N THR A 725 -16.05 19.67 -25.82
CA THR A 725 -15.13 18.89 -24.97
C THR A 725 -15.47 17.40 -24.79
N SER A 726 -16.57 16.85 -25.31
CA SER A 726 -16.88 15.42 -25.11
C SER A 726 -16.05 14.44 -25.97
N ASN A 727 -14.77 14.29 -25.65
CA ASN A 727 -14.01 13.10 -26.00
C ASN A 727 -14.27 12.04 -24.91
N THR A 728 -14.91 10.92 -25.29
CA THR A 728 -14.96 9.61 -24.57
C THR A 728 -16.18 9.40 -23.67
N ILE A 729 -17.13 8.53 -24.05
CA ILE A 729 -18.12 7.96 -23.11
C ILE A 729 -18.49 6.51 -23.49
N LYS A 730 -17.92 5.55 -22.74
CA LYS A 730 -18.52 4.42 -21.95
C LYS A 730 -18.72 2.99 -22.44
N SER A 731 -17.83 2.07 -22.08
CA SER A 731 -18.29 0.72 -21.73
C SER A 731 -17.49 0.23 -20.55
N ASN A 732 -18.21 0.00 -19.45
CA ASN A 732 -17.77 -0.34 -18.09
C ASN A 732 -17.64 0.87 -17.18
N SER A 733 -17.89 0.66 -15.89
CA SER A 733 -18.28 1.69 -14.93
C SER A 733 -17.27 2.85 -14.94
N GLU A 734 -17.73 4.10 -14.85
CA GLU A 734 -16.87 5.29 -14.78
C GLU A 734 -15.81 5.19 -13.65
N TYR A 735 -16.02 4.23 -12.75
CA TYR A 735 -15.19 3.89 -11.62
C TYR A 735 -15.14 2.38 -11.34
N ARG A 736 -14.19 1.98 -10.52
CA ARG A 736 -14.10 0.69 -9.83
C ARG A 736 -14.01 0.97 -8.34
N ILE A 737 -14.71 0.16 -7.54
CA ILE A 737 -14.57 0.14 -6.09
C ILE A 737 -14.43 -1.33 -5.70
N THR A 738 -13.33 -1.67 -5.03
CA THR A 738 -13.06 -2.99 -4.48
C THR A 738 -13.29 -2.93 -2.97
N GLN A 739 -14.29 -3.65 -2.48
CA GLN A 739 -14.69 -3.61 -1.05
C GLN A 739 -14.44 -4.94 -0.31
N HIS A 740 -14.21 -6.02 -1.06
CA HIS A 740 -14.02 -7.37 -0.55
C HIS A 740 -12.53 -7.67 -0.47
N TYR A 741 -12.00 -7.53 0.74
CA TYR A 741 -10.66 -7.93 1.11
C TYR A 741 -10.76 -8.99 2.22
N LYS A 742 -9.72 -9.83 2.34
CA LYS A 742 -9.60 -10.78 3.45
C LYS A 742 -9.63 -10.03 4.80
N LYS A 743 -10.12 -10.69 5.86
CA LYS A 743 -10.28 -10.09 7.20
C LYS A 743 -9.01 -9.40 7.74
N ASN A 744 -7.84 -9.96 7.46
CA ASN A 744 -6.54 -9.48 7.94
C ASN A 744 -5.86 -8.48 6.99
N SER A 745 -6.52 -8.09 5.90
CA SER A 745 -6.04 -7.05 4.99
C SER A 745 -6.03 -5.69 5.70
N PRO A 746 -4.93 -4.92 5.61
CA PRO A 746 -4.95 -3.50 5.98
C PRO A 746 -5.80 -2.69 5.01
N ILE A 747 -5.91 -3.07 3.73
CA ILE A 747 -6.78 -2.37 2.80
C ILE A 747 -8.22 -2.81 3.07
N VAL A 748 -9.06 -1.86 3.46
CA VAL A 748 -10.46 -2.06 3.80
C VAL A 748 -11.33 -1.92 2.55
N ILE A 749 -11.04 -0.87 1.77
CA ILE A 749 -11.69 -0.52 0.51
C ILE A 749 -10.69 0.28 -0.34
N GLU A 750 -10.71 0.09 -1.65
CA GLU A 750 -10.10 1.03 -2.59
C GLU A 750 -11.10 1.35 -3.69
N GLY A 751 -10.99 2.53 -4.28
CA GLY A 751 -11.65 2.80 -5.53
C GLY A 751 -10.96 3.87 -6.34
N HIS A 752 -11.26 3.86 -7.63
CA HIS A 752 -10.66 4.75 -8.61
C HIS A 752 -11.54 4.91 -9.84
N THR A 753 -11.36 6.02 -10.55
CA THR A 753 -11.95 6.25 -11.87
C THR A 753 -10.98 5.85 -13.00
N GLN A 754 -11.37 6.07 -14.25
CA GLN A 754 -10.60 5.68 -15.44
C GLN A 754 -9.16 6.23 -15.40
N GLY A 755 -8.18 5.42 -15.81
CA GLY A 755 -6.74 5.77 -15.81
C GLY A 755 -5.92 5.18 -14.63
N HIS A 756 -6.60 4.57 -13.66
CA HIS A 756 -5.97 4.01 -12.45
C HIS A 756 -6.30 2.53 -12.23
N ASN A 757 -6.58 1.76 -13.29
CA ASN A 757 -6.99 0.35 -13.21
C ASN A 757 -5.97 -0.62 -12.57
N ARG A 758 -4.75 -0.14 -12.31
CA ARG A 758 -3.65 -0.83 -11.63
C ARG A 758 -3.32 -0.22 -10.27
N SER A 759 -4.20 0.63 -9.74
CA SER A 759 -4.17 1.08 -8.36
C SER A 759 -4.89 0.07 -7.48
N TYR A 760 -4.28 -0.29 -6.36
CA TYR A 760 -4.76 -1.31 -5.44
C TYR A 760 -4.91 -0.78 -4.01
N GLY A 761 -4.81 0.53 -3.79
CA GLY A 761 -5.13 1.20 -2.53
C GLY A 761 -3.94 1.50 -1.61
N MET A 762 -2.71 1.17 -2.00
CA MET A 762 -1.51 1.52 -1.22
C MET A 762 -0.30 1.72 -2.12
N SER A 763 0.33 2.90 -2.03
CA SER A 763 1.58 3.21 -2.72
C SER A 763 2.79 3.13 -1.76
N ILE A 764 3.99 3.18 -2.34
CA ILE A 764 5.27 3.20 -1.60
C ILE A 764 6.30 4.07 -2.34
N TYR A 765 7.24 4.66 -1.60
CA TYR A 765 8.39 5.34 -2.17
C TYR A 765 9.40 4.34 -2.76
N LEU A 766 9.66 4.50 -4.06
CA LEU A 766 10.63 3.76 -4.83
C LEU A 766 11.25 4.72 -5.87
N PRO A 767 12.39 5.38 -5.58
CA PRO A 767 13.01 6.31 -6.52
C PRO A 767 13.36 5.63 -7.84
N THR A 768 13.32 6.40 -8.94
CA THR A 768 13.65 5.86 -10.28
C THR A 768 15.11 5.43 -10.43
N ASN A 769 16.00 5.96 -9.60
CA ASN A 769 17.39 5.52 -9.48
C ASN A 769 17.83 5.74 -8.02
N PRO A 770 18.64 4.85 -7.43
CA PRO A 770 19.19 5.03 -6.08
C PRO A 770 19.85 6.40 -5.82
N LYS A 771 20.44 7.05 -6.84
CA LYS A 771 21.02 8.40 -6.71
C LYS A 771 20.00 9.52 -6.49
N LYS A 772 18.72 9.26 -6.74
CA LYS A 772 17.60 10.19 -6.47
C LYS A 772 16.91 9.87 -5.14
N PHE A 773 17.49 8.97 -4.33
CA PHE A 773 17.01 8.71 -2.98
C PHE A 773 17.10 9.99 -2.15
N ASP A 774 15.98 10.36 -1.53
CA ASP A 774 15.91 11.50 -0.64
C ASP A 774 16.36 11.09 0.76
N MET A 775 17.40 11.74 1.27
CA MET A 775 17.99 11.40 2.57
C MET A 775 17.05 11.69 3.75
N THR A 776 16.08 12.61 3.60
CA THR A 776 15.08 12.92 4.64
C THR A 776 14.12 11.75 4.88
N TYR A 777 14.01 10.81 3.93
CA TYR A 777 13.24 9.58 4.12
C TYR A 777 13.72 8.77 5.33
N LYS A 778 15.00 8.91 5.72
CA LYS A 778 15.58 8.22 6.89
C LYS A 778 15.10 8.76 8.24
N ASP A 779 14.39 9.88 8.25
CA ASP A 779 13.82 10.44 9.47
C ASP A 779 12.50 9.75 9.85
N LEU A 780 11.88 9.00 8.94
CA LEU A 780 10.66 8.23 9.18
C LEU A 780 10.93 7.02 10.10
N ASP A 781 9.96 6.67 10.94
CA ASP A 781 10.05 5.47 11.77
C ASP A 781 9.93 4.21 10.93
N PHE A 782 9.12 4.27 9.86
CA PHE A 782 9.09 3.22 8.83
C PHE A 782 10.49 2.92 8.31
N SER A 783 11.26 3.94 7.94
CA SER A 783 12.61 3.79 7.38
C SER A 783 13.61 3.26 8.41
N LYS A 784 13.58 3.79 9.65
CA LYS A 784 14.45 3.34 10.74
C LYS A 784 14.23 1.89 11.15
N GLU A 785 13.01 1.39 10.98
CA GLU A 785 12.63 0.04 11.37
C GLU A 785 12.64 -0.95 10.20
N SER A 786 12.66 -0.47 8.95
CA SER A 786 12.61 -1.28 7.72
C SER A 786 13.99 -1.46 7.09
N SER A 787 14.15 -2.50 6.28
CA SER A 787 15.32 -2.67 5.39
C SER A 787 15.06 -2.09 3.98
N TRP A 788 13.88 -1.50 3.76
CA TRP A 788 13.47 -0.95 2.47
C TRP A 788 14.35 0.24 2.03
N ASP A 789 14.70 1.13 2.96
CA ASP A 789 15.54 2.30 2.67
C ASP A 789 16.96 1.88 2.26
N GLU A 790 17.52 0.85 2.91
CA GLU A 790 18.80 0.24 2.57
C GLU A 790 18.77 -0.28 1.12
N LEU A 791 17.72 -1.01 0.73
CA LEU A 791 17.56 -1.47 -0.64
C LEU A 791 17.48 -0.30 -1.62
N ILE A 792 16.55 0.64 -1.43
CA ILE A 792 16.27 1.67 -2.44
C ILE A 792 17.34 2.76 -2.52
N SER A 793 18.20 2.89 -1.50
CA SER A 793 19.40 3.72 -1.52
C SER A 793 20.65 2.95 -1.98
N SER A 794 20.60 1.62 -2.08
CA SER A 794 21.74 0.82 -2.53
C SER A 794 22.00 1.00 -4.02
N THR A 795 23.24 1.37 -4.36
CA THR A 795 23.75 1.41 -5.72
C THR A 795 24.50 0.11 -6.03
N PRO A 796 24.12 -0.63 -7.08
CA PRO A 796 24.88 -1.79 -7.54
C PRO A 796 26.35 -1.46 -7.83
N ILE A 797 27.25 -2.43 -7.60
CA ILE A 797 28.67 -2.35 -7.92
C ILE A 797 28.89 -3.07 -9.25
N PHE A 798 29.43 -2.34 -10.23
CA PHE A 798 29.84 -2.98 -11.47
C PHE A 798 31.03 -3.91 -11.20
N THR A 799 30.96 -5.16 -11.66
CA THR A 799 32.08 -6.11 -11.59
C THR A 799 32.43 -6.59 -12.99
N ARG A 800 33.68 -6.37 -13.41
CA ARG A 800 34.24 -6.87 -14.66
C ARG A 800 34.21 -8.40 -14.68
N LYS A 801 33.57 -8.97 -15.71
CA LYS A 801 33.55 -10.42 -15.98
C LYS A 801 34.30 -10.77 -17.25
N ASN A 802 34.37 -9.84 -18.20
CA ASN A 802 34.88 -10.09 -19.54
C ASN A 802 36.02 -9.16 -19.95
N GLU A 803 36.67 -9.46 -21.08
CA GLU A 803 37.76 -8.63 -21.63
C GLU A 803 37.24 -7.31 -22.21
N VAL A 804 36.05 -7.35 -22.82
CA VAL A 804 35.47 -6.23 -23.56
C VAL A 804 34.29 -5.62 -22.79
N LEU A 805 34.37 -4.31 -22.56
CA LEU A 805 33.28 -3.48 -22.06
C LEU A 805 32.60 -2.73 -23.21
N ILE A 806 31.28 -2.69 -23.23
CA ILE A 806 30.50 -1.81 -24.11
C ILE A 806 29.71 -0.82 -23.27
N SER A 807 29.94 0.47 -23.49
CA SER A 807 29.30 1.57 -22.75
C SER A 807 27.84 1.76 -23.16
N ASP A 808 27.06 2.42 -22.30
CA ASP A 808 25.63 2.62 -22.55
C ASP A 808 25.34 3.53 -23.74
N SER A 809 26.18 4.54 -24.03
CA SER A 809 25.99 5.37 -25.22
C SER A 809 26.19 4.58 -26.51
N VAL A 810 27.11 3.63 -26.52
CA VAL A 810 27.30 2.73 -27.67
C VAL A 810 26.07 1.85 -27.85
N VAL A 811 25.59 1.24 -26.77
CA VAL A 811 24.36 0.42 -26.79
C VAL A 811 23.16 1.25 -27.26
N LYS A 812 22.98 2.48 -26.76
CA LYS A 812 21.88 3.39 -27.15
C LYS A 812 21.99 3.88 -28.60
N THR A 813 23.20 3.99 -29.13
CA THR A 813 23.44 4.43 -30.52
C THR A 813 23.05 3.34 -31.52
N PHE A 814 23.18 2.06 -31.15
CA PHE A 814 22.76 0.96 -31.98
C PHE A 814 21.24 0.74 -31.89
N LYS A 815 20.51 0.84 -33.01
CA LYS A 815 19.12 0.35 -33.07
C LYS A 815 19.10 -1.16 -32.77
N SER A 816 18.02 -1.66 -32.18
CA SER A 816 17.93 -3.02 -31.60
C SER A 816 18.45 -4.17 -32.48
N PHE A 817 18.28 -4.12 -33.81
CA PHE A 817 18.78 -5.15 -34.72
C PHE A 817 20.29 -5.04 -35.01
N GLN A 818 20.83 -3.83 -35.05
CA GLN A 818 22.25 -3.56 -35.37
C GLN A 818 23.16 -3.81 -34.18
N ALA A 819 22.66 -3.52 -32.96
CA ALA A 819 23.37 -3.83 -31.72
C ALA A 819 23.71 -5.32 -31.65
N ARG A 820 22.77 -6.17 -32.07
CA ARG A 820 22.92 -7.61 -32.05
C ARG A 820 24.04 -8.10 -32.97
N THR A 821 24.07 -7.67 -34.23
CA THR A 821 25.15 -8.07 -35.17
C THR A 821 26.52 -7.66 -34.65
N VAL A 822 26.68 -6.42 -34.17
CA VAL A 822 27.96 -5.92 -33.64
C VAL A 822 28.37 -6.70 -32.39
N ILE A 823 27.47 -6.87 -31.42
CA ILE A 823 27.73 -7.61 -30.19
C ILE A 823 28.08 -9.06 -30.48
N ASP A 824 27.29 -9.75 -31.31
CA ASP A 824 27.53 -11.16 -31.68
C ASP A 824 28.90 -11.31 -32.37
N THR A 825 29.29 -10.35 -33.21
CA THR A 825 30.63 -10.37 -33.84
C THR A 825 31.74 -10.19 -32.82
N ILE A 826 31.58 -9.28 -31.84
CA ILE A 826 32.57 -9.11 -30.78
C ILE A 826 32.69 -10.41 -29.97
N LYS A 827 31.56 -11.08 -29.72
CA LYS A 827 31.53 -12.39 -29.06
C LYS A 827 32.28 -13.47 -29.82
N GLU A 828 32.20 -13.47 -31.15
CA GLU A 828 32.99 -14.37 -32.00
C GLU A 828 34.50 -14.07 -31.92
N ILE A 829 34.92 -12.81 -31.76
CA ILE A 829 36.33 -12.39 -31.78
C ILE A 829 37.01 -12.53 -30.40
N LYS A 830 36.36 -12.05 -29.33
CA LYS A 830 36.94 -11.92 -27.98
C LYS A 830 36.20 -12.71 -26.89
N GLY A 831 35.13 -13.44 -27.24
CA GLY A 831 34.25 -14.08 -26.27
C GLY A 831 33.22 -13.11 -25.67
N ASP A 832 32.54 -13.51 -24.60
CA ASP A 832 31.47 -12.70 -24.01
C ASP A 832 31.91 -11.27 -23.65
N VAL A 833 30.92 -10.37 -23.54
CA VAL A 833 31.14 -8.93 -23.32
C VAL A 833 30.38 -8.44 -22.10
N ASP A 834 30.93 -7.46 -21.40
CA ASP A 834 30.21 -6.74 -20.37
C ASP A 834 29.43 -5.57 -20.99
N LEU A 835 28.11 -5.60 -20.84
CA LEU A 835 27.22 -4.55 -21.31
C LEU A 835 26.82 -3.62 -20.16
N VAL A 836 27.14 -2.34 -20.28
CA VAL A 836 26.60 -1.30 -19.41
C VAL A 836 25.34 -0.77 -20.06
N LEU A 837 24.18 -1.08 -19.50
CA LEU A 837 22.92 -0.54 -19.98
C LEU A 837 22.68 0.86 -19.45
N ASP A 838 23.00 1.15 -18.21
CA ASP A 838 22.90 2.50 -17.64
C ASP A 838 24.06 2.66 -16.66
N SER A 839 24.98 3.57 -16.93
CA SER A 839 26.13 3.77 -16.03
C SER A 839 25.75 4.50 -14.74
N GLN A 840 24.62 5.21 -14.74
CA GLN A 840 24.22 6.05 -13.62
C GLN A 840 23.72 5.25 -12.44
N ILE A 841 23.31 3.99 -12.62
CA ILE A 841 22.85 3.14 -11.51
C ILE A 841 24.01 2.60 -10.67
N TYR A 842 25.25 2.58 -11.21
CA TYR A 842 26.39 2.00 -10.50
C TYR A 842 27.10 3.00 -9.59
N GLU A 843 27.67 2.46 -8.51
CA GLU A 843 28.54 3.21 -7.60
C GLU A 843 29.76 3.77 -8.35
N GLY A 844 30.02 5.08 -8.21
CA GLY A 844 31.09 5.80 -8.91
C GLY A 844 30.95 5.89 -10.44
N GLY A 845 29.88 5.31 -11.01
CA GLY A 845 29.55 5.36 -12.43
C GLY A 845 30.72 4.96 -13.33
N TYR A 846 30.88 5.68 -14.45
CA TYR A 846 31.89 5.37 -15.45
C TYR A 846 33.33 5.34 -14.95
N ARG A 847 33.67 6.15 -13.94
CA ARG A 847 35.02 6.19 -13.38
C ARG A 847 35.40 4.84 -12.78
N ASN A 848 34.55 4.27 -11.93
CA ASN A 848 34.80 2.97 -11.29
C ASN A 848 34.72 1.82 -12.29
N ILE A 849 33.80 1.89 -13.26
CA ILE A 849 33.67 0.88 -14.31
C ILE A 849 34.96 0.81 -15.14
N PHE A 850 35.46 1.96 -15.63
CA PHE A 850 36.61 1.98 -16.55
C PHE A 850 37.93 1.67 -15.84
N GLN A 851 38.07 2.00 -14.55
CA GLN A 851 39.23 1.60 -13.74
C GLN A 851 39.47 0.09 -13.77
N GLN A 852 38.41 -0.73 -13.82
CA GLN A 852 38.53 -2.19 -13.89
C GLN A 852 39.08 -2.70 -15.22
N TYR A 853 39.10 -1.84 -16.26
CA TYR A 853 39.57 -2.16 -17.62
C TYR A 853 40.92 -1.52 -17.97
N GLN A 854 41.54 -0.79 -17.04
CA GLN A 854 42.81 -0.08 -17.29
C GLN A 854 43.97 -1.02 -17.64
N LYS A 855 43.93 -2.26 -17.14
CA LYS A 855 44.94 -3.30 -17.41
C LYS A 855 44.29 -4.42 -18.22
N ASP A 856 44.79 -4.64 -19.42
CA ASP A 856 44.41 -5.76 -20.31
C ASP A 856 42.91 -5.82 -20.62
N GLY A 857 42.23 -4.68 -20.63
CA GLY A 857 40.82 -4.55 -21.00
C GLY A 857 40.62 -3.75 -22.28
N ILE A 858 39.52 -4.01 -22.98
CA ILE A 858 39.10 -3.25 -24.16
C ILE A 858 37.81 -2.50 -23.82
N ILE A 859 37.85 -1.18 -23.93
CA ILE A 859 36.71 -0.29 -23.64
C ILE A 859 36.14 0.20 -24.97
N PHE A 860 34.93 -0.23 -25.30
CA PHE A 860 34.16 0.28 -26.43
C PHE A 860 33.18 1.33 -25.93
N THR A 861 33.49 2.60 -26.17
CA THR A 861 32.74 3.76 -25.65
C THR A 861 32.38 4.77 -26.73
N GLY A 862 31.32 5.53 -26.48
CA GLY A 862 30.85 6.57 -27.39
C GLY A 862 31.53 7.90 -27.12
N ARG A 863 30.78 9.01 -27.25
CA ARG A 863 31.31 10.37 -27.15
C ARG A 863 31.94 10.69 -25.79
N PRO A 864 33.17 11.26 -25.75
CA PRO A 864 33.66 11.91 -24.55
C PRO A 864 32.74 13.10 -24.20
N GLY A 865 32.60 13.45 -22.93
CA GLY A 865 31.63 14.44 -22.43
C GLY A 865 30.22 13.88 -22.15
N GLN A 866 29.81 12.81 -22.84
CA GLN A 866 28.55 12.10 -22.59
C GLN A 866 28.75 10.89 -21.66
N ASP A 867 29.78 10.08 -21.92
CA ASP A 867 30.13 8.94 -21.06
C ASP A 867 31.24 9.30 -20.07
N LEU A 868 32.37 9.80 -20.56
CA LEU A 868 33.51 10.22 -19.74
C LEU A 868 33.96 11.62 -20.10
N SER A 869 34.31 12.42 -19.09
CA SER A 869 35.09 13.63 -19.33
C SER A 869 36.38 13.30 -20.07
N ILE A 870 36.87 14.26 -20.86
CA ILE A 870 38.13 14.11 -21.60
C ILE A 870 39.28 13.76 -20.64
N ASP A 871 39.28 14.32 -19.43
CA ASP A 871 40.34 14.05 -18.45
C ASP A 871 40.30 12.60 -17.93
N HIS A 872 39.12 12.03 -17.67
CA HIS A 872 39.04 10.61 -17.31
C HIS A 872 39.40 9.69 -18.49
N LEU A 873 39.12 10.08 -19.74
CA LEU A 873 39.59 9.33 -20.91
C LEU A 873 41.13 9.32 -21.00
N LYS A 874 41.78 10.45 -20.72
CA LYS A 874 43.25 10.53 -20.62
C LYS A 874 43.78 9.62 -19.53
N GLU A 875 43.19 9.67 -18.32
CA GLU A 875 43.61 8.81 -17.21
C GLU A 875 43.59 7.32 -17.58
N VAL A 876 42.53 6.87 -18.26
CA VAL A 876 42.37 5.46 -18.66
C VAL A 876 43.35 5.07 -19.78
N LEU A 877 43.62 5.97 -20.74
CA LEU A 877 44.64 5.77 -21.78
C LEU A 877 46.08 5.81 -21.24
N ASP A 878 46.38 6.69 -20.28
CA ASP A 878 47.68 6.75 -19.60
C ASP A 878 47.94 5.50 -18.75
N ALA A 879 46.87 4.89 -18.21
CA ALA A 879 46.95 3.64 -17.45
C ALA A 879 47.16 2.40 -18.34
N GLY A 880 47.07 2.53 -19.67
CA GLY A 880 47.34 1.47 -20.65
C GLY A 880 46.12 0.76 -21.22
N ALA A 881 44.90 1.27 -21.00
CA ALA A 881 43.69 0.67 -21.56
C ALA A 881 43.66 0.72 -23.09
N LYS A 882 43.07 -0.31 -23.71
CA LYS A 882 42.69 -0.31 -25.13
C LYS A 882 41.32 0.35 -25.26
N VAL A 883 41.21 1.41 -26.04
CA VAL A 883 39.94 2.14 -26.20
C VAL A 883 39.48 2.15 -27.65
N ILE A 884 38.24 1.74 -27.89
CA ILE A 884 37.51 1.98 -29.14
C ILE A 884 36.57 3.15 -28.87
N LEU A 885 36.83 4.28 -29.51
CA LEU A 885 36.04 5.50 -29.41
C LEU A 885 35.15 5.66 -30.63
N TYR A 886 33.83 5.61 -30.43
CA TYR A 886 32.84 5.63 -31.51
C TYR A 886 31.98 6.90 -31.50
N SER A 887 32.05 7.68 -32.58
CA SER A 887 31.31 8.94 -32.65
C SER A 887 30.94 9.34 -34.07
N PRO A 888 29.86 8.77 -34.63
CA PRO A 888 29.50 8.92 -36.04
C PRO A 888 28.87 10.26 -36.44
N SER A 889 28.68 11.20 -35.50
CA SER A 889 27.78 12.36 -35.69
C SER A 889 28.41 13.70 -35.21
N MET A 890 29.73 13.76 -35.03
CA MET A 890 30.45 14.95 -34.52
C MET A 890 30.61 15.99 -35.62
N ILE A 891 29.73 16.99 -35.64
CA ILE A 891 29.76 18.04 -36.67
C ILE A 891 30.34 19.38 -36.15
N LYS A 892 30.42 19.70 -34.84
CA LYS A 892 30.62 21.12 -34.46
C LYS A 892 31.40 21.54 -33.19
N GLU A 893 32.08 20.67 -32.44
CA GLU A 893 32.66 21.11 -31.16
C GLU A 893 34.20 21.13 -31.12
N GLY A 894 34.79 22.32 -31.03
CA GLY A 894 36.25 22.54 -30.95
C GLY A 894 36.93 21.95 -29.70
N ILE A 895 36.18 21.35 -28.78
CA ILE A 895 36.65 20.76 -27.51
C ILE A 895 37.55 19.52 -27.77
N TYR A 896 37.33 18.77 -28.86
CA TYR A 896 38.11 17.56 -29.18
C TYR A 896 39.41 17.83 -29.94
N ASN A 897 39.49 18.98 -30.63
CA ASN A 897 40.74 19.40 -31.27
C ASN A 897 41.85 19.48 -30.24
N ASP A 898 41.55 19.95 -29.03
CA ASP A 898 42.53 19.98 -27.94
C ASP A 898 42.94 18.58 -27.47
N PHE A 899 42.01 17.61 -27.39
CA PHE A 899 42.36 16.23 -27.04
C PHE A 899 43.26 15.58 -28.11
N PHE A 900 42.84 15.59 -29.38
CA PHE A 900 43.65 14.97 -30.44
C PHE A 900 44.98 15.72 -30.64
N LYS A 901 44.95 17.06 -30.70
CA LYS A 901 46.14 17.88 -31.01
C LYS A 901 47.11 18.00 -29.84
N LYS A 902 46.63 18.31 -28.64
CA LYS A 902 47.51 18.58 -27.49
C LYS A 902 47.89 17.31 -26.72
N TYR A 903 47.00 16.30 -26.66
CA TYR A 903 47.25 15.08 -25.89
C TYR A 903 47.75 13.91 -26.75
N LEU A 904 47.17 13.69 -27.93
CA LEU A 904 47.63 12.61 -28.85
C LEU A 904 48.67 13.09 -29.87
N GLY A 905 48.98 14.38 -29.93
CA GLY A 905 49.91 14.95 -30.92
C GLY A 905 49.40 14.91 -32.37
N ALA A 906 48.10 14.67 -32.57
CA ALA A 906 47.47 14.47 -33.86
C ALA A 906 46.61 15.69 -34.25
N GLU A 907 46.83 16.25 -35.44
CA GLU A 907 45.95 17.32 -35.93
C GLU A 907 44.69 16.74 -36.57
N TYR A 908 43.54 17.16 -36.07
CA TYR A 908 42.24 16.90 -36.69
C TYR A 908 42.12 17.76 -37.96
N GLY A 909 41.91 17.12 -39.11
CA GLY A 909 41.65 17.82 -40.37
C GLY A 909 40.38 18.68 -40.32
N ASN A 910 40.38 19.83 -41.00
CA ASN A 910 39.17 20.63 -41.19
C ASN A 910 38.05 19.76 -41.77
N ILE A 911 36.90 19.75 -41.11
CA ILE A 911 35.63 19.32 -41.70
C ILE A 911 35.41 20.27 -42.88
N SER A 912 35.43 19.79 -44.12
CA SER A 912 35.05 20.65 -45.24
C SER A 912 33.58 21.01 -45.06
N GLU A 913 33.27 22.29 -44.86
CA GLU A 913 31.90 22.80 -44.75
C GLU A 913 31.05 22.52 -46.00
N ASP A 914 31.70 22.17 -47.12
CA ASP A 914 31.07 22.06 -48.44
C ASP A 914 30.38 20.72 -48.77
N PHE A 915 30.42 19.70 -47.90
CA PHE A 915 30.03 18.33 -48.27
C PHE A 915 28.70 17.80 -47.71
N ILE A 916 27.77 18.68 -47.33
CA ILE A 916 26.49 18.31 -46.67
C ILE A 916 25.35 17.91 -47.63
N ASN A 917 25.52 17.91 -48.95
CA ASN A 917 24.38 17.65 -49.84
C ASN A 917 24.73 16.82 -51.07
N GLU A 918 24.64 15.47 -50.99
CA GLU A 918 24.27 14.63 -52.15
C GLU A 918 24.03 13.15 -51.77
N GLN A 919 22.85 12.60 -52.10
CA GLN A 919 22.50 11.18 -51.90
C GLN A 919 23.21 10.28 -52.92
N ALA A 920 24.42 9.79 -52.59
CA ALA A 920 25.10 8.75 -53.37
C ALA A 920 25.62 7.61 -52.48
N SER A 921 25.54 6.36 -52.99
CA SER A 921 26.21 5.21 -52.38
C SER A 921 27.72 5.35 -52.55
N ARG A 922 28.49 5.19 -51.46
CA ARG A 922 29.96 5.27 -51.48
C ARG A 922 30.59 3.92 -51.17
N GLU A 923 31.78 3.69 -51.70
CA GLU A 923 32.61 2.52 -51.38
C GLU A 923 33.76 2.94 -50.48
N ILE A 924 33.95 2.23 -49.37
CA ILE A 924 35.11 2.39 -48.48
C ILE A 924 35.99 1.14 -48.58
N SER A 925 37.29 1.31 -48.39
CA SER A 925 38.26 0.21 -48.41
C SER A 925 38.90 0.01 -47.03
N LEU A 926 38.90 -1.23 -46.56
CA LEU A 926 39.65 -1.65 -45.38
C LEU A 926 41.16 -1.78 -45.70
N SER A 927 41.99 -1.97 -44.68
CA SER A 927 43.45 -2.02 -44.84
C SER A 927 43.96 -3.22 -45.65
N ASP A 928 43.15 -4.29 -45.75
CA ASP A 928 43.38 -5.49 -46.55
C ASP A 928 42.90 -5.36 -48.02
N GLY A 929 42.30 -4.21 -48.38
CA GLY A 929 41.73 -3.97 -49.70
C GLY A 929 40.26 -4.41 -49.86
N THR A 930 39.63 -4.94 -48.82
CA THR A 930 38.21 -5.31 -48.83
C THR A 930 37.34 -4.06 -49.00
N LYS A 931 36.43 -4.11 -49.98
CA LYS A 931 35.53 -3.01 -50.33
C LYS A 931 34.17 -3.19 -49.65
N LEU A 932 33.72 -2.18 -48.91
CA LEU A 932 32.42 -2.15 -48.25
C LEU A 932 31.54 -1.06 -48.86
N LYS A 933 30.30 -1.42 -49.21
CA LYS A 933 29.30 -0.47 -49.73
C LYS A 933 28.52 0.16 -48.60
N MET A 934 28.25 1.45 -48.75
CA MET A 934 27.56 2.25 -47.74
C MET A 934 26.42 3.06 -48.33
N SER A 935 25.28 3.07 -47.64
CA SER A 935 24.09 3.86 -48.00
C SER A 935 23.99 5.09 -47.07
N MET A 936 24.70 6.18 -47.35
CA MET A 936 24.47 7.59 -46.92
C MET A 936 25.73 8.44 -47.10
N SER A 937 25.58 9.77 -47.17
CA SER A 937 26.62 10.74 -47.55
C SER A 937 27.25 11.56 -46.41
N ASP A 938 26.61 11.67 -45.24
CA ASP A 938 27.04 12.65 -44.23
C ASP A 938 27.92 12.00 -43.16
N LEU A 939 29.16 11.66 -43.53
CA LEU A 939 30.13 11.09 -42.61
C LEU A 939 31.23 12.09 -42.26
N PRO A 940 31.56 12.28 -40.97
CA PRO A 940 32.75 12.99 -40.59
C PRO A 940 33.99 12.20 -41.05
N THR A 941 34.84 12.86 -41.84
CA THR A 941 36.11 12.32 -42.32
C THR A 941 37.26 12.83 -41.45
N LEU A 942 38.32 12.05 -41.38
CA LEU A 942 39.52 12.37 -40.62
C LEU A 942 40.69 12.52 -41.58
N LYS A 943 41.38 13.66 -41.49
CA LYS A 943 42.71 13.82 -42.07
C LYS A 943 43.72 13.64 -40.96
N VAL A 944 44.57 12.63 -41.08
CA VAL A 944 45.44 12.17 -40.00
C VAL A 944 46.89 12.44 -40.38
N ASN A 945 47.59 13.25 -39.57
CA ASN A 945 49.03 13.50 -39.72
C ASN A 945 49.89 12.52 -38.89
N GLN A 946 49.34 11.91 -37.83
CA GLN A 946 49.98 10.90 -36.98
C GLN A 946 48.96 9.80 -36.63
N GLY A 947 49.33 8.51 -36.77
CA GLY A 947 48.42 7.36 -36.66
C GLY A 947 48.30 6.59 -37.98
N LYS A 948 47.67 5.40 -37.96
CA LYS A 948 47.46 4.57 -39.15
C LYS A 948 45.97 4.53 -39.51
N SER A 949 45.63 5.06 -40.68
CA SER A 949 44.30 4.85 -41.26
C SER A 949 44.13 3.39 -41.65
N PHE A 950 43.02 2.77 -41.24
CA PHE A 950 42.66 1.40 -41.61
C PHE A 950 41.31 1.32 -42.34
N ILE A 951 40.61 2.46 -42.47
CA ILE A 951 39.42 2.59 -43.30
C ILE A 951 39.54 3.85 -44.14
N ASN A 952 39.58 3.69 -45.46
CA ASN A 952 39.84 4.77 -46.41
C ASN A 952 38.67 4.96 -47.36
N GLY A 953 38.31 6.22 -47.62
CA GLY A 953 37.43 6.63 -48.71
C GLY A 953 38.18 6.80 -50.03
N GLU A 954 37.44 6.89 -51.13
CA GLU A 954 37.98 7.04 -52.50
C GLU A 954 38.84 8.31 -52.67
N ASN A 955 38.59 9.35 -51.87
CA ASN A 955 39.26 10.65 -51.96
C ASN A 955 40.38 10.86 -50.91
N GLY A 956 40.89 9.77 -50.31
CA GLY A 956 41.96 9.85 -49.29
C GLY A 956 41.49 10.25 -47.89
N GLU A 957 40.17 10.20 -47.66
CA GLU A 957 39.53 10.40 -46.36
C GLU A 957 39.72 9.18 -45.46
N SER A 958 39.93 9.37 -44.15
CA SER A 958 39.94 8.26 -43.19
C SER A 958 38.67 8.24 -42.35
N TYR A 959 38.09 7.05 -42.17
CA TYR A 959 36.90 6.84 -41.33
C TYR A 959 37.18 5.97 -40.09
N GLY A 960 38.40 5.44 -40.00
CA GLY A 960 38.88 4.61 -38.91
C GLY A 960 40.37 4.79 -38.76
N VAL A 961 40.79 5.25 -37.59
CA VAL A 961 42.19 5.60 -37.29
C VAL A 961 42.66 4.84 -36.08
N SER A 962 43.80 4.17 -36.20
CA SER A 962 44.46 3.48 -35.10
C SER A 962 45.69 4.27 -34.64
N TYR A 963 45.81 4.42 -33.33
CA TYR A 963 46.96 4.99 -32.65
C TYR A 963 47.61 3.89 -31.81
N LYS A 964 48.83 3.49 -32.20
CA LYS A 964 49.60 2.42 -31.55
C LYS A 964 50.95 3.00 -31.09
N GLY A 965 51.09 3.25 -29.79
CA GLY A 965 52.27 3.87 -29.16
C GLY A 965 52.19 3.79 -27.64
N LYS A 966 52.47 4.90 -26.92
CA LYS A 966 52.20 5.01 -25.47
C LYS A 966 50.70 4.77 -25.15
N HIS A 967 49.81 5.10 -26.09
CA HIS A 967 48.37 4.94 -25.97
C HIS A 967 47.86 3.97 -27.03
N GLN A 968 46.83 3.17 -26.70
CA GLN A 968 46.17 2.24 -27.63
C GLN A 968 44.72 2.70 -27.86
N LEU A 969 44.49 3.43 -28.96
CA LEU A 969 43.19 4.03 -29.28
C LEU A 969 42.81 3.73 -30.73
N VAL A 970 41.60 3.23 -30.93
CA VAL A 970 40.94 3.14 -32.23
C VAL A 970 39.78 4.14 -32.24
N TYR A 971 39.78 5.05 -33.20
CA TYR A 971 38.70 6.02 -33.38
C TYR A 971 37.90 5.70 -34.64
N LEU A 972 36.57 5.60 -34.50
CA LEU A 972 35.65 5.19 -35.55
C LEU A 972 34.52 6.22 -35.77
N THR A 973 34.37 6.70 -37.00
CA THR A 973 33.34 7.68 -37.39
C THR A 973 32.21 7.09 -38.24
N ILE A 974 32.26 5.80 -38.56
CA ILE A 974 31.29 5.19 -39.48
C ILE A 974 30.01 4.78 -38.74
N PRO A 975 28.85 5.33 -39.10
CA PRO A 975 27.59 4.85 -38.58
C PRO A 975 27.33 3.41 -39.01
N PHE A 976 27.25 2.45 -38.08
CA PHE A 976 27.01 1.05 -38.45
C PHE A 976 25.69 0.87 -39.21
N TRP A 977 24.71 1.76 -39.02
CA TRP A 977 23.45 1.73 -39.74
C TRP A 977 23.54 2.04 -41.24
N SER A 978 24.65 2.56 -41.73
CA SER A 978 24.87 2.77 -43.17
C SER A 978 25.46 1.54 -43.87
N LEU A 979 25.81 0.49 -43.12
CA LEU A 979 26.41 -0.75 -43.60
C LEU A 979 25.44 -1.93 -43.49
N GLU A 980 25.51 -2.86 -44.44
CA GLU A 980 24.84 -4.16 -44.35
C GLU A 980 25.46 -5.05 -43.26
N ALA A 981 24.73 -6.05 -42.77
CA ALA A 981 25.15 -6.88 -41.65
C ALA A 981 26.53 -7.54 -41.84
N GLU A 982 26.81 -8.13 -43.01
CA GLU A 982 28.12 -8.74 -43.27
C GLU A 982 29.25 -7.70 -43.34
N ALA A 983 28.97 -6.49 -43.86
CA ALA A 983 29.93 -5.40 -43.84
C ALA A 983 30.21 -4.90 -42.41
N GLN A 984 29.21 -4.88 -41.53
CA GLN A 984 29.40 -4.59 -40.10
C GLN A 984 30.31 -5.62 -39.43
N LYS A 985 30.11 -6.92 -39.72
CA LYS A 985 30.97 -7.99 -39.16
C LYS A 985 32.42 -7.83 -39.59
N THR A 986 32.65 -7.66 -40.90
CA THR A 986 33.99 -7.49 -41.47
C THR A 986 34.67 -6.25 -40.90
N LEU A 987 33.95 -5.14 -40.78
CA LEU A 987 34.46 -3.93 -40.15
C LEU A 987 34.87 -4.16 -38.68
N MET A 988 34.06 -4.86 -37.88
CA MET A 988 34.40 -5.14 -36.48
C MET A 988 35.64 -6.01 -36.34
N LYS A 989 35.83 -7.00 -37.23
CA LYS A 989 37.07 -7.81 -37.26
C LYS A 989 38.30 -6.94 -37.50
N GLU A 990 38.21 -6.03 -38.47
CA GLU A 990 39.30 -5.09 -38.78
C GLU A 990 39.58 -4.12 -37.62
N VAL A 991 38.55 -3.63 -36.93
CA VAL A 991 38.68 -2.74 -35.76
C VAL A 991 39.45 -3.44 -34.64
N PHE A 992 39.10 -4.68 -34.29
CA PHE A 992 39.79 -5.41 -33.22
C PHE A 992 41.20 -5.85 -33.61
N ALA A 993 41.45 -6.13 -34.89
CA ALA A 993 42.79 -6.44 -35.40
C ALA A 993 43.79 -5.30 -35.18
N GLN A 994 43.34 -4.05 -34.99
CA GLN A 994 44.24 -2.92 -34.71
C GLN A 994 44.92 -3.00 -33.34
N PHE A 995 44.39 -3.80 -32.40
CA PHE A 995 44.97 -4.02 -31.07
C PHE A 995 45.89 -5.23 -30.97
N GLU A 996 45.99 -6.03 -32.04
CA GLU A 996 46.96 -7.10 -32.24
C GLU A 996 48.17 -6.53 -32.97
#